data_AF-A0A928FFC3-F1
#
_entry.id   AF-A0A928FFC3-F1
#
_cell.length_a   1.000
_cell.length_b   1.000
_cell.length_c   1.000
_cell.angle_alpha   90.00
_cell.angle_beta   90.00
_cell.angle_gamma   90.00
#
_symmetry.space_group_name_H-M   'P 1'
#
loop_
_entity.id
_entity.type
_entity.pdbx_description
1 polymer ?
#
loop_
_entity_poly.entity_id
_entity_poly.type
_entity_poly.pdbx_seq_one_letter_code
_entity_poly.pdbx_strand_id
1 'polypeptide(L)'
;MLSFFYLSKYIFPTISYNQYNIYQLIRYPSCFLFKNRYNIYNKFIWRATMTKTKITALFLALIMALGCFGILSVSAEENEGSTFTRDDIFLTKSAFSKLPSTYEATVKFPKGTTASTRGGVIFGDFKNMTTACVSFEIHKNGNPRLYFIDANQTAHSYIFDKVNVYTGEWVNIAIVKDSSAKTVTCYINGEAKQTINQASPATLTLNSEMCIGGDHRAENEQFFKGSIKNVTVYSDIRTPDEIKADASGSYDQDNLIGSYDITANAKTIKDKNGKGPDFFSRNPWIEKEPVTDYAFSFAVVGDTQTLAYYYQTQFAQLYNWIVNNIESKKIEYVIGLGDITDKDTKAEWTLAKNLIKKLSGKVPFSLVRGNHDSVDMMNRFFPYSEYGSTVSGSYDNTMLNTYHKFTVGDIKYMLVNLDMGPNNDVLEWANKIVAENPDHNVIVTTHVYLYHDGTTLDENDNAPATKCGGYNDGDDIWNKFVKKHKNIVLVLSGHDPYDKIVTKQSKGENGNLVTQMLIDPQHTDKTYGGAGLVAMLYFSEDGSHIDVEYISTVNNAYFLEENQFGIDIAVVDASATPETDPIESTPVESTPSESDSESTEPTESNKTDDEKSDKDESSGAIITICIIAGIVVVIAIVAAIVLKKKKK
;
A
#
# COMPACT_ATOMS: atom_id res chain seq x y z
N MET A 1 -3.29 42.72 21.35
CA MET A 1 -1.91 42.31 21.68
C MET A 1 -1.19 43.29 22.63
N LEU A 2 -1.89 43.89 23.60
CA LEU A 2 -1.30 44.87 24.55
C LEU A 2 -1.76 44.70 26.00
N SER A 3 -2.28 43.53 26.36
CA SER A 3 -2.76 43.21 27.71
C SER A 3 -2.07 42.00 28.35
N PHE A 4 -1.08 41.42 27.68
CA PHE A 4 -0.32 40.25 28.17
C PHE A 4 0.98 40.61 28.93
N PHE A 5 1.33 41.90 29.03
CA PHE A 5 2.61 42.34 29.58
C PHE A 5 2.63 42.66 31.08
N TYR A 6 1.53 42.50 31.82
CA TYR A 6 1.47 42.94 33.23
C TYR A 6 1.49 41.82 34.30
N LEU A 7 1.59 40.53 33.91
CA LEU A 7 1.60 39.43 34.90
C LEU A 7 2.89 38.60 34.98
N SER A 8 3.91 38.86 34.15
CA SER A 8 5.14 38.05 34.14
C SER A 8 6.22 38.49 35.15
N LYS A 9 5.97 39.53 35.97
CA LYS A 9 7.00 40.12 36.84
C LYS A 9 7.00 39.67 38.32
N TYR A 10 6.15 38.72 38.71
CA TYR A 10 5.99 38.35 40.13
C TYR A 10 6.31 36.91 40.53
N ILE A 11 6.79 36.02 39.63
CA ILE A 11 6.96 34.59 40.01
C ILE A 11 8.35 33.98 39.78
N PHE A 12 9.30 34.53 39.00
CA PHE A 12 10.65 33.93 38.95
C PHE A 12 11.77 34.96 38.74
N PRO A 13 12.84 34.97 39.57
CA PRO A 13 14.07 35.69 39.26
C PRO A 13 14.91 34.92 38.22
N THR A 14 15.46 35.71 37.31
CA THR A 14 16.47 35.48 36.27
C THR A 14 17.55 34.41 36.53
N ILE A 15 17.80 33.54 35.54
CA ILE A 15 19.14 33.08 35.14
C ILE A 15 19.26 33.13 33.60
N SER A 16 20.41 33.62 33.17
CA SER A 16 20.86 34.01 31.82
C SER A 16 20.99 32.87 30.80
N TYR A 17 20.74 33.22 29.54
CA TYR A 17 21.01 32.47 28.29
C TYR A 17 22.50 32.09 28.12
N ASN A 18 22.76 30.93 27.48
CA ASN A 18 23.66 30.87 26.33
C ASN A 18 23.41 29.63 25.43
N GLN A 19 23.67 29.82 24.13
CA GLN A 19 23.32 28.99 22.96
C GLN A 19 24.05 27.62 22.87
N TYR A 20 23.39 26.60 22.29
CA TYR A 20 23.83 25.72 21.17
C TYR A 20 23.13 24.32 21.19
N ASN A 21 22.61 23.91 20.03
CA ASN A 21 22.27 22.54 19.57
C ASN A 21 21.33 21.62 20.40
N ILE A 22 20.08 21.46 19.93
CA ILE A 22 19.23 20.29 20.22
C ILE A 22 18.54 19.82 18.92
N TYR A 23 19.14 18.84 18.26
CA TYR A 23 18.48 17.80 17.48
C TYR A 23 19.43 16.60 17.56
N GLN A 24 19.17 15.69 18.50
CA GLN A 24 19.76 14.35 18.69
C GLN A 24 19.54 13.99 20.16
N LEU A 25 18.41 13.33 20.49
CA LEU A 25 18.23 12.51 21.71
C LEU A 25 16.79 12.01 21.84
N ILE A 26 16.37 11.08 20.98
CA ILE A 26 15.46 9.99 21.40
C ILE A 26 15.91 8.71 20.68
N ARG A 27 16.90 8.04 21.28
CA ARG A 27 17.15 6.60 21.14
C ARG A 27 17.19 6.05 22.57
N TYR A 28 16.31 5.09 22.85
CA TYR A 28 16.22 4.23 24.05
C TYR A 28 17.58 3.59 24.42
N PRO A 29 17.83 3.00 25.63
CA PRO A 29 16.87 2.15 26.37
C PRO A 29 16.98 2.03 27.94
N SER A 30 16.04 1.25 28.49
CA SER A 30 16.14 0.30 29.62
C SER A 30 16.17 0.76 31.09
N CYS A 31 15.12 0.30 31.80
CA CYS A 31 15.07 -0.34 33.12
C CYS A 31 16.25 -0.20 34.10
N PHE A 32 15.99 0.33 35.31
CA PHE A 32 16.49 -0.22 36.59
C PHE A 32 15.68 0.32 37.79
N LEU A 33 15.01 -0.62 38.50
CA LEU A 33 14.63 -0.70 39.92
C LEU A 33 14.68 0.56 40.82
N PHE A 34 13.59 0.83 41.57
CA PHE A 34 13.58 0.68 43.05
C PHE A 34 12.17 0.73 43.67
N LYS A 35 12.00 -0.11 44.70
CA LYS A 35 10.84 -0.39 45.56
C LYS A 35 10.51 0.72 46.57
N ASN A 36 9.28 0.61 47.11
CA ASN A 36 8.76 1.05 48.43
C ASN A 36 8.38 2.54 48.59
N ARG A 37 7.08 2.86 48.74
CA ARG A 37 6.13 2.70 49.87
C ARG A 37 6.11 3.92 50.83
N TYR A 38 4.92 4.53 50.87
CA TYR A 38 4.20 5.11 52.02
C TYR A 38 4.67 6.39 52.75
N ASN A 39 3.67 7.24 52.98
CA ASN A 39 3.54 8.39 53.89
C ASN A 39 4.28 9.68 53.44
N ILE A 40 3.63 10.85 53.36
CA ILE A 40 2.96 11.53 54.47
C ILE A 40 1.82 12.42 53.95
N TYR A 41 0.61 12.21 54.50
CA TYR A 41 -0.46 13.21 54.54
C TYR A 41 -0.16 14.26 55.63
N ASN A 42 -0.56 15.50 55.35
CA ASN A 42 -0.67 16.67 56.26
C ASN A 42 0.59 17.51 56.55
N LYS A 43 0.74 18.60 55.79
CA LYS A 43 0.70 19.98 56.31
C LYS A 43 0.82 20.99 55.17
N PHE A 44 -0.30 21.52 54.68
CA PHE A 44 -0.40 22.91 54.24
C PHE A 44 -1.88 23.32 54.25
N ILE A 45 -2.31 23.82 55.41
CA ILE A 45 -3.59 24.52 55.55
C ILE A 45 -3.38 25.91 54.93
N TRP A 46 -3.95 26.14 53.74
CA TRP A 46 -4.23 27.51 53.29
C TRP A 46 -5.70 27.83 53.61
N ARG A 47 -5.91 28.66 54.64
CA ARG A 47 -7.17 29.37 54.84
C ARG A 47 -7.31 30.41 53.73
N ALA A 48 -8.01 30.07 52.66
CA ALA A 48 -8.55 31.05 51.72
C ALA A 48 -10.06 31.15 51.93
N THR A 49 -10.49 32.09 52.76
CA THR A 49 -11.87 32.59 52.78
C THR A 49 -12.11 33.31 51.44
N MET A 50 -12.60 32.57 50.44
CA MET A 50 -13.10 33.19 49.21
C MET A 50 -14.47 33.82 49.48
N THR A 51 -14.54 35.15 49.41
CA THR A 51 -15.80 35.89 49.42
C THR A 51 -16.61 35.62 48.16
N LYS A 52 -17.95 35.72 48.22
CA LYS A 52 -18.87 35.48 47.09
C LYS A 52 -18.40 36.15 45.79
N THR A 53 -17.81 37.33 45.87
CA THR A 53 -17.29 38.12 44.75
C THR A 53 -16.18 37.40 43.95
N LYS A 54 -15.32 36.59 44.60
CA LYS A 54 -14.26 35.83 43.92
C LYS A 54 -14.80 34.59 43.20
N ILE A 55 -15.88 34.00 43.71
CA ILE A 55 -16.58 32.90 43.04
C ILE A 55 -17.31 33.41 41.79
N THR A 56 -17.96 34.58 41.89
CA THR A 56 -18.61 35.22 40.72
C THR A 56 -17.60 35.63 39.65
N ALA A 57 -16.41 36.11 40.05
CA ALA A 57 -15.33 36.43 39.11
C ALA A 57 -14.76 35.19 38.41
N LEU A 58 -14.60 34.06 39.13
CA LEU A 58 -14.21 32.80 38.52
C LEU A 58 -15.30 32.24 37.60
N PHE A 59 -16.57 32.41 37.95
CA PHE A 59 -17.71 31.98 37.13
C PHE A 59 -17.83 32.83 35.85
N LEU A 60 -17.60 34.14 35.93
CA LEU A 60 -17.53 35.01 34.73
C LEU A 60 -16.30 34.71 33.87
N ALA A 61 -15.14 34.42 34.47
CA ALA A 61 -13.96 34.00 33.73
C ALA A 61 -14.15 32.65 33.04
N LEU A 62 -14.89 31.72 33.67
CA LEU A 62 -15.25 30.43 33.10
C LEU A 62 -16.31 30.58 32.00
N ILE A 63 -17.29 31.47 32.14
CA ILE A 63 -18.29 31.78 31.09
C ILE A 63 -17.64 32.52 29.92
N MET A 64 -16.66 33.40 30.16
CA MET A 64 -15.89 34.02 29.07
C MET A 64 -14.94 33.03 28.41
N ALA A 65 -14.34 32.08 29.16
CA ALA A 65 -13.56 31.00 28.58
C ALA A 65 -14.43 30.03 27.77
N LEU A 66 -15.63 29.67 28.26
CA LEU A 66 -16.60 28.82 27.55
C LEU A 66 -17.26 29.56 26.37
N GLY A 67 -17.47 30.87 26.47
CA GLY A 67 -17.93 31.73 25.38
C GLY A 67 -16.89 31.89 24.27
N CYS A 68 -15.60 31.85 24.61
CA CYS A 68 -14.51 31.77 23.63
C CYS A 68 -14.36 30.38 22.99
N PHE A 69 -14.95 29.33 23.55
CA PHE A 69 -15.04 28.00 22.94
C PHE A 69 -16.33 27.78 22.12
N GLY A 70 -17.29 28.72 22.17
CA GLY A 70 -18.59 28.63 21.50
C GLY A 70 -18.74 29.41 20.20
N ILE A 71 -17.71 30.14 19.76
CA ILE A 71 -17.64 30.73 18.41
C ILE A 71 -16.21 30.55 17.90
N LEU A 72 -15.76 29.30 17.83
CA LEU A 72 -14.97 28.93 16.69
C LEU A 72 -15.98 28.85 15.56
N SER A 73 -16.06 29.92 14.76
CA SER A 73 -16.40 29.72 13.36
C SER A 73 -15.52 28.56 12.92
N VAL A 74 -16.13 27.42 12.60
CA VAL A 74 -15.51 26.49 11.69
C VAL A 74 -15.32 27.32 10.43
N SER A 75 -14.18 27.98 10.30
CA SER A 75 -13.66 28.25 8.97
C SER A 75 -13.58 26.87 8.37
N ALA A 76 -14.40 26.59 7.36
CA ALA A 76 -14.13 25.46 6.49
C ALA A 76 -12.62 25.49 6.23
N GLU A 77 -11.90 24.40 6.53
CA GLU A 77 -10.51 24.29 6.12
C GLU A 77 -10.48 24.70 4.64
N GLU A 78 -9.81 25.80 4.33
CA GLU A 78 -9.64 26.16 2.93
C GLU A 78 -8.91 24.99 2.31
N ASN A 79 -9.53 24.32 1.34
CA ASN A 79 -8.85 23.24 0.64
C ASN A 79 -7.57 23.83 -0.01
N GLU A 80 -6.42 23.49 0.58
CA GLU A 80 -5.07 23.90 0.16
C GLU A 80 -4.61 23.13 -1.10
N GLY A 81 -5.43 22.22 -1.61
CA GLY A 81 -5.11 21.34 -2.73
C GLY A 81 -4.08 20.28 -2.37
N SER A 82 -3.52 19.64 -3.41
CA SER A 82 -2.41 18.69 -3.28
C SER A 82 -1.26 19.07 -4.21
N THR A 83 -0.04 18.79 -3.75
CA THR A 83 1.15 18.67 -4.61
C THR A 83 1.26 17.25 -5.15
N PHE A 84 2.14 17.05 -6.14
CA PHE A 84 2.31 15.77 -6.81
C PHE A 84 3.79 15.42 -6.93
N THR A 85 4.06 14.12 -7.00
CA THR A 85 5.36 13.60 -7.38
C THR A 85 5.21 12.71 -8.61
N ARG A 86 6.32 12.11 -9.04
CA ARG A 86 6.30 11.09 -10.08
C ARG A 86 5.32 9.95 -9.75
N ASP A 87 5.33 9.49 -8.51
CA ASP A 87 4.63 8.28 -8.06
C ASP A 87 3.31 8.60 -7.32
N ASP A 88 3.13 9.85 -6.92
CA ASP A 88 1.95 10.35 -6.22
C ASP A 88 1.08 11.17 -7.16
N ILE A 89 0.38 10.46 -8.04
CA ILE A 89 -0.67 10.98 -8.94
C ILE A 89 -1.96 10.20 -8.72
N PHE A 90 -3.06 10.71 -9.25
CA PHE A 90 -4.32 9.97 -9.21
C PHE A 90 -4.68 9.43 -10.59
N LEU A 91 -5.33 8.27 -10.63
CA LEU A 91 -5.80 7.63 -11.85
C LEU A 91 -7.18 7.00 -11.66
N THR A 92 -8.01 7.08 -12.69
CA THR A 92 -9.31 6.38 -12.73
C THR A 92 -9.12 4.89 -13.04
N LYS A 93 -10.13 4.06 -12.73
CA LYS A 93 -10.18 2.66 -13.19
C LYS A 93 -10.76 2.46 -14.61
N SER A 94 -11.27 3.53 -15.22
CA SER A 94 -11.90 3.49 -16.54
C SER A 94 -11.84 4.84 -17.22
N ALA A 95 -11.88 4.86 -18.54
CA ALA A 95 -11.96 6.09 -19.30
C ALA A 95 -13.25 6.87 -19.03
N PHE A 96 -13.21 8.17 -19.31
CA PHE A 96 -14.39 9.03 -19.27
C PHE A 96 -15.32 8.71 -20.44
N SER A 97 -16.64 8.62 -20.17
CA SER A 97 -17.64 8.26 -21.19
C SER A 97 -17.92 9.37 -22.21
N LYS A 98 -17.47 10.60 -21.94
CA LYS A 98 -17.64 11.78 -22.80
C LYS A 98 -16.32 12.52 -22.94
N LEU A 99 -16.10 13.08 -24.13
CA LEU A 99 -14.97 13.97 -24.36
C LEU A 99 -15.28 15.37 -23.78
N PRO A 100 -14.40 15.97 -22.97
CA PRO A 100 -14.62 17.31 -22.50
C PRO A 100 -14.45 18.35 -23.60
N SER A 101 -15.37 19.31 -23.65
CA SER A 101 -15.26 20.54 -24.44
C SER A 101 -14.74 21.70 -23.58
N THR A 102 -14.91 21.63 -22.26
CA THR A 102 -14.32 22.59 -21.31
C THR A 102 -13.51 21.84 -20.25
N TYR A 103 -12.30 22.34 -19.98
CA TYR A 103 -11.37 21.83 -18.97
C TYR A 103 -11.08 22.94 -17.97
N GLU A 104 -11.32 22.68 -16.68
CA GLU A 104 -11.08 23.64 -15.62
C GLU A 104 -10.21 23.06 -14.51
N ALA A 105 -9.32 23.90 -13.97
CA ALA A 105 -8.61 23.57 -12.75
C ALA A 105 -8.18 24.83 -11.99
N THR A 106 -8.15 24.72 -10.67
CA THR A 106 -7.59 25.75 -9.80
C THR A 106 -6.22 25.32 -9.34
N VAL A 107 -5.19 26.07 -9.73
CA VAL A 107 -3.78 25.70 -9.49
C VAL A 107 -2.97 26.82 -8.88
N LYS A 108 -1.86 26.48 -8.23
CA LYS A 108 -0.90 27.43 -7.65
C LYS A 108 0.52 26.92 -7.84
N PHE A 109 1.41 27.79 -8.34
CA PHE A 109 2.84 27.49 -8.41
C PHE A 109 3.60 28.18 -7.28
N PRO A 110 4.73 27.60 -6.82
CA PRO A 110 5.61 28.28 -5.87
C PRO A 110 6.06 29.65 -6.39
N LYS A 111 6.12 30.63 -5.48
CA LYS A 111 6.62 31.98 -5.80
C LYS A 111 8.07 31.88 -6.30
N GLY A 112 8.36 32.54 -7.43
CA GLY A 112 9.69 32.50 -8.04
C GLY A 112 9.93 31.35 -9.02
N THR A 113 8.90 30.56 -9.36
CA THR A 113 8.98 29.58 -10.45
C THR A 113 9.46 30.26 -11.74
N THR A 114 10.50 29.70 -12.37
CA THR A 114 11.18 30.32 -13.51
C THR A 114 10.47 30.02 -14.83
N ALA A 115 10.62 30.92 -15.80
CA ALA A 115 9.97 30.80 -17.10
C ALA A 115 10.41 29.54 -17.90
N SER A 116 11.63 29.02 -17.69
CA SER A 116 12.07 27.79 -18.37
C SER A 116 11.46 26.50 -17.78
N THR A 117 10.88 26.58 -16.59
CA THR A 117 10.26 25.42 -15.92
C THR A 117 9.05 24.96 -16.71
N ARG A 118 8.96 23.65 -16.99
CA ARG A 118 7.74 23.03 -17.50
C ARG A 118 6.82 22.71 -16.32
N GLY A 119 5.61 23.26 -16.31
CA GLY A 119 4.69 23.15 -15.18
C GLY A 119 4.08 21.78 -14.95
N GLY A 120 3.93 20.98 -16.01
CA GLY A 120 3.45 19.59 -15.94
C GLY A 120 1.95 19.43 -16.21
N VAL A 121 1.47 18.20 -16.15
CA VAL A 121 0.10 17.78 -16.52
C VAL A 121 -0.84 17.92 -15.34
N ILE A 122 -1.95 18.64 -15.53
CA ILE A 122 -3.01 18.80 -14.53
C ILE A 122 -3.97 17.61 -14.63
N PHE A 123 -4.44 17.34 -15.85
CA PHE A 123 -5.40 16.29 -16.17
C PHE A 123 -5.09 15.72 -17.56
N GLY A 124 -4.99 14.41 -17.71
CA GLY A 124 -4.72 13.80 -19.01
C GLY A 124 -4.40 12.32 -18.97
N ASP A 125 -4.20 11.72 -20.14
CA ASP A 125 -3.98 10.28 -20.32
C ASP A 125 -2.84 9.97 -21.32
N PHE A 126 -1.96 10.95 -21.58
CA PHE A 126 -0.87 10.77 -22.54
C PHE A 126 0.08 9.64 -22.10
N LYS A 127 0.25 8.64 -22.97
CA LYS A 127 1.18 7.51 -22.78
C LYS A 127 2.33 7.57 -23.78
N ASN A 128 1.97 7.73 -25.05
CA ASN A 128 2.87 7.71 -26.20
C ASN A 128 2.20 8.38 -27.40
N MET A 129 2.92 8.49 -28.52
CA MET A 129 2.42 9.13 -29.74
C MET A 129 1.45 8.25 -30.56
N THR A 130 1.23 6.99 -30.18
CA THR A 130 0.41 6.05 -30.95
C THR A 130 -1.01 5.88 -30.40
N THR A 131 -1.28 6.44 -29.21
CA THR A 131 -2.56 6.32 -28.53
C THR A 131 -3.24 7.67 -28.49
N ALA A 132 -4.50 7.71 -28.91
CA ALA A 132 -5.30 8.94 -28.81
C ALA A 132 -5.44 9.35 -27.34
N CYS A 133 -5.27 10.64 -27.06
CA CYS A 133 -5.24 11.15 -25.68
C CYS A 133 -5.52 12.66 -25.63
N VAL A 134 -5.71 13.15 -24.42
CA VAL A 134 -5.78 14.55 -24.05
C VAL A 134 -4.78 14.87 -22.94
N SER A 135 -4.25 16.09 -22.94
CA SER A 135 -3.51 16.62 -21.81
C SER A 135 -3.83 18.10 -21.62
N PHE A 136 -4.50 18.40 -20.51
CA PHE A 136 -4.63 19.74 -19.96
C PHE A 136 -3.46 19.97 -19.01
N GLU A 137 -2.58 20.91 -19.37
CA GLU A 137 -1.27 21.03 -18.74
C GLU A 137 -0.74 22.47 -18.74
N ILE A 138 0.32 22.71 -17.97
CA ILE A 138 1.07 23.96 -17.98
C ILE A 138 2.39 23.74 -18.72
N HIS A 139 2.55 24.45 -19.83
CA HIS A 139 3.76 24.47 -20.63
C HIS A 139 4.89 25.26 -19.95
N LYS A 140 5.99 25.51 -20.67
CA LYS A 140 7.00 26.47 -20.23
C LYS A 140 6.38 27.87 -20.11
N ASN A 141 7.06 28.77 -19.39
CA ASN A 141 6.67 30.15 -19.13
C ASN A 141 5.32 30.34 -18.41
N GLY A 142 4.84 29.29 -17.74
CA GLY A 142 3.52 29.29 -17.11
C GLY A 142 2.36 29.38 -18.11
N ASN A 143 2.58 29.01 -19.38
CA ASN A 143 1.55 29.06 -20.40
C ASN A 143 0.62 27.85 -20.28
N PRO A 144 -0.70 28.01 -20.08
CA PRO A 144 -1.64 26.91 -20.21
C PRO A 144 -1.55 26.27 -21.60
N ARG A 145 -1.75 24.96 -21.66
CA ARG A 145 -1.74 24.19 -22.89
C ARG A 145 -2.83 23.13 -22.85
N LEU A 146 -3.51 23.00 -23.98
CA LEU A 146 -4.33 21.84 -24.27
C LEU A 146 -3.67 21.07 -25.42
N TYR A 147 -3.36 19.81 -25.17
CA TYR A 147 -2.66 18.94 -26.10
C TYR A 147 -3.50 17.70 -26.41
N PHE A 148 -3.46 17.24 -27.65
CA PHE A 148 -4.15 16.02 -28.07
C PHE A 148 -3.29 15.21 -29.02
N ILE A 149 -3.41 13.88 -28.94
CA ILE A 149 -3.12 12.98 -30.05
C ILE A 149 -4.45 12.49 -30.57
N ASP A 150 -4.72 12.68 -31.87
CA ASP A 150 -5.94 12.16 -32.48
C ASP A 150 -5.83 10.69 -32.90
N ALA A 151 -6.93 10.11 -33.38
CA ALA A 151 -6.97 8.72 -33.84
C ALA A 151 -6.01 8.42 -35.02
N ASN A 152 -5.52 9.45 -35.73
CA ASN A 152 -4.53 9.34 -36.80
C ASN A 152 -3.10 9.55 -36.29
N GLN A 153 -2.88 9.51 -34.96
CA GLN A 153 -1.58 9.71 -34.33
C GLN A 153 -1.00 11.12 -34.60
N THR A 154 -1.86 12.09 -34.90
CA THR A 154 -1.45 13.48 -35.14
C THR A 154 -1.53 14.28 -33.86
N ALA A 155 -0.45 15.00 -33.56
CA ALA A 155 -0.35 15.87 -32.40
C ALA A 155 -0.93 17.26 -32.66
N HIS A 156 -1.84 17.70 -31.78
CA HIS A 156 -2.43 19.03 -31.78
C HIS A 156 -2.08 19.74 -30.48
N SER A 157 -1.59 20.98 -30.57
CA SER A 157 -0.99 21.68 -29.42
C SER A 157 -1.43 23.13 -29.37
N TYR A 158 -2.36 23.45 -28.47
CA TYR A 158 -2.86 24.79 -28.24
C TYR A 158 -2.14 25.41 -27.04
N ILE A 159 -1.13 26.26 -27.29
CA ILE A 159 -0.36 26.93 -26.23
C ILE A 159 -0.82 28.38 -26.12
N PHE A 160 -1.23 28.78 -24.92
CA PHE A 160 -1.69 30.14 -24.63
C PHE A 160 -0.54 31.01 -24.13
N ASP A 161 0.31 31.44 -25.06
CA ASP A 161 1.55 32.19 -24.81
C ASP A 161 1.37 33.61 -24.24
N LYS A 162 0.16 34.16 -24.27
CA LYS A 162 -0.18 35.45 -23.64
C LYS A 162 -0.57 35.33 -22.17
N VAL A 163 -0.57 34.12 -21.63
CA VAL A 163 -0.98 33.81 -20.25
C VAL A 163 0.19 33.26 -19.47
N ASN A 164 0.42 33.74 -18.25
CA ASN A 164 1.42 33.19 -17.34
C ASN A 164 0.80 32.94 -15.96
N VAL A 165 0.75 31.67 -15.55
CA VAL A 165 0.16 31.24 -14.27
C VAL A 165 1.18 31.09 -13.13
N TYR A 166 2.44 31.44 -13.35
CA TYR A 166 3.49 31.47 -12.31
C TYR A 166 3.39 32.73 -11.45
N THR A 167 2.21 32.99 -10.90
CA THR A 167 1.89 34.19 -10.12
C THR A 167 2.29 34.07 -8.65
N GLY A 168 2.43 32.85 -8.14
CA GLY A 168 2.56 32.57 -6.71
C GLY A 168 1.21 32.51 -5.96
N GLU A 169 0.11 32.77 -6.66
CA GLU A 169 -1.26 32.80 -6.12
C GLU A 169 -2.11 31.69 -6.75
N TRP A 170 -3.28 31.42 -6.16
CA TRP A 170 -4.26 30.53 -6.75
C TRP A 170 -4.85 31.16 -8.02
N VAL A 171 -4.90 30.35 -9.09
CA VAL A 171 -5.42 30.75 -10.39
C VAL A 171 -6.38 29.67 -10.87
N ASN A 172 -7.62 30.06 -11.14
CA ASN A 172 -8.56 29.22 -11.90
C ASN A 172 -8.26 29.39 -13.39
N ILE A 173 -8.03 28.27 -14.06
CA ILE A 173 -7.75 28.18 -15.49
C ILE A 173 -8.90 27.41 -16.11
N ALA A 174 -9.51 27.95 -17.16
CA ALA A 174 -10.43 27.21 -18.01
C ALA A 174 -9.97 27.27 -19.47
N ILE A 175 -9.98 26.12 -20.15
CA ILE A 175 -9.77 26.04 -21.59
C ILE A 175 -11.04 25.49 -22.23
N VAL A 176 -11.65 26.30 -23.09
CA VAL A 176 -12.91 26.00 -23.79
C VAL A 176 -12.61 25.74 -25.26
N LYS A 177 -13.00 24.57 -25.75
CA LYS A 177 -12.88 24.14 -27.16
C LYS A 177 -14.25 24.22 -27.83
N ASP A 178 -14.41 25.18 -28.73
CA ASP A 178 -15.59 25.29 -29.58
C ASP A 178 -15.28 24.69 -30.97
N SER A 179 -15.79 23.48 -31.18
CA SER A 179 -15.59 22.75 -32.43
C SER A 179 -16.34 23.36 -33.61
N SER A 180 -17.46 24.04 -33.35
CA SER A 180 -18.30 24.68 -34.37
C SER A 180 -17.66 25.98 -34.85
N ALA A 181 -17.18 26.80 -33.91
CA ALA A 181 -16.48 28.05 -34.22
C ALA A 181 -15.01 27.84 -34.63
N LYS A 182 -14.46 26.64 -34.42
CA LYS A 182 -13.04 26.31 -34.63
C LYS A 182 -12.12 27.19 -33.80
N THR A 183 -12.48 27.36 -32.54
CA THR A 183 -11.74 28.16 -31.57
C THR A 183 -11.39 27.35 -30.33
N VAL A 184 -10.26 27.68 -29.73
CA VAL A 184 -9.90 27.23 -28.38
C VAL A 184 -9.54 28.47 -27.58
N THR A 185 -10.24 28.72 -26.48
CA THR A 185 -10.09 29.94 -25.67
C THR A 185 -9.64 29.58 -24.25
N CYS A 186 -8.63 30.30 -23.77
CA CYS A 186 -8.16 30.22 -22.40
C CYS A 186 -8.69 31.38 -21.58
N TYR A 187 -9.26 31.06 -20.43
CA TYR A 187 -9.78 31.96 -19.42
C TYR A 187 -8.95 31.84 -18.16
N ILE A 188 -8.76 32.98 -17.50
CA ILE A 188 -8.13 33.04 -16.18
C ILE A 188 -9.08 33.75 -15.24
N ASN A 189 -9.50 33.04 -14.19
CA ASN A 189 -10.49 33.51 -13.21
C ASN A 189 -11.78 34.05 -13.87
N GLY A 190 -12.28 33.33 -14.89
CA GLY A 190 -13.47 33.70 -15.66
C GLY A 190 -13.26 34.75 -16.77
N GLU A 191 -12.07 35.37 -16.86
CA GLU A 191 -11.79 36.36 -17.91
C GLU A 191 -11.06 35.73 -19.11
N ALA A 192 -11.59 35.91 -20.32
CA ALA A 192 -10.94 35.47 -21.55
C ALA A 192 -9.60 36.18 -21.73
N LYS A 193 -8.50 35.42 -21.88
CA LYS A 193 -7.15 35.98 -22.09
C LYS A 193 -6.62 35.78 -23.50
N GLN A 194 -6.93 34.65 -24.14
CA GLN A 194 -6.44 34.34 -25.47
C GLN A 194 -7.33 33.32 -26.17
N THR A 195 -7.64 33.59 -27.45
CA THR A 195 -8.33 32.67 -28.36
C THR A 195 -7.40 32.29 -29.49
N ILE A 196 -7.31 30.99 -29.77
CA ILE A 196 -6.59 30.42 -30.90
C ILE A 196 -7.63 29.97 -31.93
N ASN A 197 -7.50 30.44 -33.17
CA ASN A 197 -8.38 30.06 -34.28
C ASN A 197 -7.74 28.91 -35.06
N GLN A 198 -8.17 27.68 -34.78
CA GLN A 198 -7.65 26.49 -35.44
C GLN A 198 -8.73 25.40 -35.44
N ALA A 199 -8.82 24.65 -36.53
CA ALA A 199 -9.75 23.54 -36.64
C ALA A 199 -9.56 22.54 -35.50
N SER A 200 -10.67 22.02 -34.98
CA SER A 200 -10.62 20.93 -34.01
C SER A 200 -9.94 19.70 -34.62
N PRO A 201 -9.22 18.90 -33.82
CA PRO A 201 -8.71 17.61 -34.25
C PRO A 201 -9.85 16.71 -34.76
N ALA A 202 -9.49 15.72 -35.59
CA ALA A 202 -10.42 14.65 -35.97
C ALA A 202 -10.96 13.92 -34.73
N THR A 203 -12.02 13.13 -34.91
CA THR A 203 -12.73 12.39 -33.85
C THR A 203 -11.76 11.83 -32.80
N LEU A 204 -11.93 12.27 -31.56
CA LEU A 204 -11.16 11.83 -30.40
C LEU A 204 -12.08 11.03 -29.48
N THR A 205 -11.60 9.88 -29.02
CA THR A 205 -12.30 9.07 -28.01
C THR A 205 -11.33 8.84 -26.85
N LEU A 206 -11.80 9.00 -25.62
CA LEU A 206 -11.03 8.68 -24.43
C LEU A 206 -11.23 7.20 -24.12
N ASN A 207 -10.18 6.40 -24.32
CA ASN A 207 -10.21 4.95 -24.11
C ASN A 207 -9.26 4.49 -23.00
N SER A 208 -8.54 5.42 -22.39
CA SER A 208 -7.55 5.15 -21.34
C SER A 208 -8.00 5.73 -20.01
N GLU A 209 -7.43 5.20 -18.94
CA GLU A 209 -7.55 5.77 -17.60
C GLU A 209 -7.07 7.22 -17.60
N MET A 210 -7.85 8.12 -17.02
CA MET A 210 -7.45 9.51 -16.86
C MET A 210 -6.59 9.67 -15.62
N CYS A 211 -5.61 10.58 -15.69
CA CYS A 211 -4.77 10.96 -14.57
C CYS A 211 -5.04 12.39 -14.10
N ILE A 212 -4.88 12.65 -12.79
CA ILE A 212 -4.73 13.99 -12.22
C ILE A 212 -3.32 14.11 -11.64
N GLY A 213 -2.65 15.22 -11.96
CA GLY A 213 -1.30 15.53 -11.49
C GLY A 213 -0.16 14.87 -12.28
N GLY A 214 -0.46 14.18 -13.38
CA GLY A 214 0.53 13.53 -14.25
C GLY A 214 -0.12 12.80 -15.42
N ASP A 215 0.58 11.82 -15.99
CA ASP A 215 0.07 10.95 -17.04
C ASP A 215 0.78 9.57 -17.08
N HIS A 216 0.55 8.81 -18.16
CA HIS A 216 0.99 7.42 -18.35
C HIS A 216 2.37 7.29 -19.00
N ARG A 217 3.12 8.37 -19.16
CA ARG A 217 4.49 8.26 -19.65
C ARG A 217 5.32 7.41 -18.69
N ALA A 218 6.28 6.69 -19.28
CA ALA A 218 7.31 6.01 -18.49
C ALA A 218 7.93 7.00 -17.51
N GLU A 219 7.97 6.63 -16.23
CA GLU A 219 8.44 7.47 -15.13
C GLU A 219 7.72 8.82 -14.94
N ASN A 220 6.53 9.03 -15.53
CA ASN A 220 5.69 10.22 -15.37
C ASN A 220 6.52 11.53 -15.31
N GLU A 221 7.43 11.75 -16.27
CA GLU A 221 8.39 12.86 -16.22
C GLU A 221 7.77 14.27 -16.20
N GLN A 222 6.45 14.38 -16.45
CA GLN A 222 5.72 15.63 -16.45
C GLN A 222 4.59 15.68 -15.42
N PHE A 223 4.78 15.03 -14.27
CA PHE A 223 3.94 15.29 -13.11
C PHE A 223 3.84 16.80 -12.82
N PHE A 224 2.72 17.22 -12.24
CA PHE A 224 2.42 18.61 -11.97
C PHE A 224 3.34 19.18 -10.88
N LYS A 225 4.00 20.31 -11.16
CA LYS A 225 5.00 20.91 -10.25
C LYS A 225 4.45 22.03 -9.37
N GLY A 226 3.14 22.26 -9.42
CA GLY A 226 2.43 23.14 -8.50
C GLY A 226 1.50 22.35 -7.58
N SER A 227 0.54 23.06 -7.00
CA SER A 227 -0.59 22.48 -6.28
C SER A 227 -1.85 22.55 -7.13
N ILE A 228 -2.67 21.50 -7.12
CA ILE A 228 -4.00 21.47 -7.74
C ILE A 228 -5.02 21.42 -6.60
N LYS A 229 -5.98 22.35 -6.61
CA LYS A 229 -7.09 22.41 -5.65
C LYS A 229 -8.31 21.65 -6.13
N ASN A 230 -8.65 21.83 -7.40
CA ASN A 230 -9.76 21.13 -8.03
C ASN A 230 -9.52 20.95 -9.53
N VAL A 231 -10.20 19.96 -10.10
CA VAL A 231 -10.33 19.73 -11.54
C VAL A 231 -11.81 19.56 -11.85
N THR A 232 -12.31 20.21 -12.89
CA THR A 232 -13.70 20.06 -13.35
C THR A 232 -13.72 20.01 -14.87
N VAL A 233 -14.53 19.13 -15.44
CA VAL A 233 -14.63 18.94 -16.90
C VAL A 233 -16.08 18.84 -17.35
N TYR A 234 -16.40 19.53 -18.45
CA TYR A 234 -17.75 19.61 -19.00
C TYR A 234 -17.79 19.17 -20.46
N SER A 235 -18.90 18.56 -20.88
CA SER A 235 -19.08 18.12 -22.27
C SER A 235 -19.44 19.26 -23.23
N ASP A 236 -19.83 20.42 -22.72
CA ASP A 236 -20.27 21.60 -23.47
C ASP A 236 -19.29 22.78 -23.34
N ILE A 237 -19.66 23.87 -24.03
CA ILE A 237 -18.91 25.12 -24.10
C ILE A 237 -19.40 26.00 -22.95
N ARG A 238 -18.58 26.19 -21.91
CA ARG A 238 -18.91 27.05 -20.78
C ARG A 238 -18.75 28.53 -21.13
N THR A 239 -19.66 29.35 -20.66
CA THR A 239 -19.64 30.81 -20.78
C THR A 239 -18.70 31.46 -19.76
N PRO A 240 -18.26 32.72 -19.96
CA PRO A 240 -17.40 33.40 -18.98
C PRO A 240 -18.02 33.52 -17.57
N ASP A 241 -19.34 33.71 -17.48
CA ASP A 241 -20.04 33.84 -16.20
C ASP A 241 -20.14 32.50 -15.47
N GLU A 242 -20.37 31.42 -16.21
CA GLU A 242 -20.33 30.04 -15.71
C GLU A 242 -18.96 29.67 -15.18
N ILE A 243 -17.89 29.90 -15.95
CA ILE A 243 -16.50 29.65 -15.52
C ILE A 243 -16.19 30.45 -14.23
N LYS A 244 -16.70 31.68 -14.13
CA LYS A 244 -16.52 32.50 -12.94
C LYS A 244 -17.28 31.96 -11.72
N ALA A 245 -18.47 31.38 -11.93
CA ALA A 245 -19.23 30.70 -10.88
C ALA A 245 -18.52 29.40 -10.43
N ASP A 246 -18.00 28.63 -11.38
CA ASP A 246 -17.24 27.40 -11.14
C ASP A 246 -15.98 27.68 -10.30
N ALA A 247 -15.26 28.76 -10.61
CA ALA A 247 -14.11 29.23 -9.84
C ALA A 247 -14.44 29.58 -8.37
N SER A 248 -15.70 29.89 -8.07
CA SER A 248 -16.21 30.16 -6.71
C SER A 248 -16.78 28.92 -6.01
N GLY A 249 -16.74 27.75 -6.66
CA GLY A 249 -17.25 26.48 -6.13
C GLY A 249 -18.75 26.24 -6.39
N SER A 250 -19.39 27.08 -7.20
CA SER A 250 -20.81 26.95 -7.57
C SER A 250 -20.93 26.23 -8.91
N TYR A 251 -20.69 24.92 -8.91
CA TYR A 251 -20.70 24.10 -10.12
C TYR A 251 -22.12 23.85 -10.63
N ASP A 252 -22.30 24.09 -11.92
CA ASP A 252 -23.49 23.64 -12.64
C ASP A 252 -23.45 22.11 -12.81
N GLN A 253 -24.61 21.45 -12.66
CA GLN A 253 -24.75 20.01 -12.83
C GLN A 253 -25.09 19.62 -14.26
N ASP A 254 -25.46 20.59 -15.09
CA ASP A 254 -25.74 20.40 -16.51
C ASP A 254 -24.43 20.14 -17.27
N ASN A 255 -24.43 19.08 -18.08
CA ASN A 255 -23.29 18.68 -18.93
C ASN A 255 -21.95 18.43 -18.20
N LEU A 256 -21.95 18.44 -16.87
CA LEU A 256 -20.81 18.11 -16.02
C LEU A 256 -20.43 16.63 -16.20
N ILE A 257 -19.18 16.39 -16.63
CA ILE A 257 -18.64 15.04 -16.77
C ILE A 257 -18.03 14.57 -15.45
N GLY A 258 -17.38 15.47 -14.70
CA GLY A 258 -16.90 15.20 -13.35
C GLY A 258 -16.27 16.43 -12.71
N SER A 259 -16.36 16.52 -11.38
CA SER A 259 -15.77 17.58 -10.56
C SER A 259 -15.11 16.98 -9.32
N TYR A 260 -13.85 17.33 -9.10
CA TYR A 260 -12.98 16.67 -8.14
C TYR A 260 -12.30 17.71 -7.26
N ASP A 261 -12.53 17.65 -5.95
CA ASP A 261 -11.71 18.37 -4.98
C ASP A 261 -10.48 17.53 -4.66
N ILE A 262 -9.30 18.08 -4.92
CA ILE A 262 -8.05 17.38 -4.70
C ILE A 262 -7.60 17.67 -3.28
N THR A 263 -7.44 16.62 -2.49
CA THR A 263 -6.98 16.70 -1.11
C THR A 263 -5.65 15.97 -0.99
N ALA A 264 -4.71 16.56 -0.27
CA ALA A 264 -3.43 15.93 0.00
C ALA A 264 -3.61 14.56 0.69
N ASN A 265 -2.82 13.58 0.26
CA ASN A 265 -2.79 12.21 0.80
C ASN A 265 -4.12 11.43 0.71
N ALA A 266 -5.08 11.88 -0.10
CA ALA A 266 -6.29 11.10 -0.33
C ALA A 266 -5.94 9.77 -1.01
N LYS A 267 -6.53 8.66 -0.56
CA LYS A 267 -6.48 7.38 -1.30
C LYS A 267 -7.43 7.38 -2.49
N THR A 268 -8.57 8.05 -2.33
CA THR A 268 -9.62 8.16 -3.34
C THR A 268 -10.12 9.59 -3.39
N ILE A 269 -10.24 10.14 -4.59
CA ILE A 269 -10.89 11.40 -4.88
C ILE A 269 -12.20 11.07 -5.58
N LYS A 270 -13.31 11.31 -4.87
CA LYS A 270 -14.64 11.03 -5.40
C LYS A 270 -15.08 12.13 -6.34
N ASP A 271 -15.79 11.74 -7.39
CA ASP A 271 -16.56 12.69 -8.17
C ASP A 271 -17.70 13.28 -7.34
N LYS A 272 -17.83 14.60 -7.32
CA LYS A 272 -18.82 15.30 -6.50
C LYS A 272 -20.26 15.03 -6.89
N ASN A 273 -20.52 14.71 -8.15
CA ASN A 273 -21.88 14.45 -8.63
C ASN A 273 -22.20 12.96 -8.85
N GLY A 274 -21.21 12.08 -8.68
CA GLY A 274 -21.33 10.63 -8.84
C GLY A 274 -21.62 10.17 -10.27
N LYS A 275 -21.39 11.01 -11.29
CA LYS A 275 -21.60 10.65 -12.71
C LYS A 275 -20.29 10.31 -13.42
N GLY A 276 -19.18 10.89 -12.98
CA GLY A 276 -17.83 10.61 -13.44
C GLY A 276 -17.17 9.47 -12.66
N PRO A 277 -16.07 8.89 -13.19
CA PRO A 277 -15.30 7.88 -12.47
C PRO A 277 -14.53 8.50 -11.29
N ASP A 278 -14.45 7.75 -10.18
CA ASP A 278 -13.58 8.11 -9.06
C ASP A 278 -12.10 7.95 -9.44
N PHE A 279 -11.26 8.77 -8.80
CA PHE A 279 -9.81 8.77 -8.93
C PHE A 279 -9.17 8.07 -7.73
N PHE A 280 -8.15 7.25 -7.97
CA PHE A 280 -7.42 6.49 -6.95
C PHE A 280 -5.95 6.91 -6.96
N SER A 281 -5.34 7.04 -5.77
CA SER A 281 -3.92 7.34 -5.69
C SER A 281 -3.11 6.20 -6.30
N ARG A 282 -2.10 6.56 -7.10
CA ARG A 282 -1.08 5.65 -7.63
C ARG A 282 -0.01 5.32 -6.60
N ASN A 283 0.09 6.09 -5.51
CA ASN A 283 1.13 5.91 -4.52
C ASN A 283 1.04 4.50 -3.92
N PRO A 284 2.04 3.63 -4.15
CA PRO A 284 1.96 2.25 -3.69
C PRO A 284 2.29 2.13 -2.20
N TRP A 285 2.84 3.18 -1.58
CA TRP A 285 3.20 3.18 -0.17
C TRP A 285 1.99 3.53 0.67
N ILE A 286 1.59 2.61 1.55
CA ILE A 286 0.43 2.82 2.42
C ILE A 286 0.86 2.88 3.89
N GLU A 287 0.20 3.77 4.62
CA GLU A 287 0.20 3.77 6.08
C GLU A 287 -1.01 2.95 6.56
N LYS A 288 -0.75 1.96 7.43
CA LYS A 288 -1.77 1.18 8.12
C LYS A 288 -1.30 0.85 9.53
N GLU A 289 -2.26 0.52 10.40
CA GLU A 289 -1.95 -0.10 11.68
C GLU A 289 -1.35 -1.49 11.45
N PRO A 290 -0.23 -1.83 12.13
CA PRO A 290 0.41 -3.13 11.99
C PRO A 290 -0.49 -4.26 12.50
N VAL A 291 -0.29 -5.45 11.96
CA VAL A 291 -0.79 -6.68 12.59
C VAL A 291 -0.18 -6.80 14.00
N THR A 292 -1.03 -7.02 15.00
CA THR A 292 -0.62 -7.09 16.42
C THR A 292 -1.06 -8.36 17.13
N ASP A 293 -2.03 -9.09 16.58
CA ASP A 293 -2.53 -10.35 17.14
C ASP A 293 -1.89 -11.55 16.43
N TYR A 294 -0.70 -11.93 16.88
CA TYR A 294 0.04 -13.08 16.35
C TYR A 294 0.97 -13.67 17.41
N ALA A 295 1.23 -14.97 17.30
CA ALA A 295 2.08 -15.72 18.21
C ALA A 295 3.55 -15.66 17.81
N PHE A 296 3.85 -15.82 16.52
CA PHE A 296 5.21 -15.79 15.95
C PHE A 296 5.17 -15.35 14.47
N SER A 297 6.33 -15.13 13.85
CA SER A 297 6.39 -14.80 12.42
C SER A 297 7.57 -15.42 11.69
N PHE A 298 7.43 -15.53 10.36
CA PHE A 298 8.53 -15.79 9.44
C PHE A 298 8.75 -14.59 8.52
N ALA A 299 10.01 -14.28 8.22
CA ALA A 299 10.38 -13.24 7.27
C ALA A 299 10.83 -13.88 5.95
N VAL A 300 10.14 -13.57 4.85
CA VAL A 300 10.45 -14.10 3.52
C VAL A 300 11.10 -13.00 2.67
N VAL A 301 12.27 -13.31 2.13
CA VAL A 301 13.11 -12.41 1.34
C VAL A 301 13.22 -12.98 -0.08
N GLY A 302 12.51 -12.36 -1.02
CA GLY A 302 12.56 -12.69 -2.44
C GLY A 302 13.68 -11.94 -3.17
N ASP A 303 14.19 -12.57 -4.23
CA ASP A 303 14.92 -11.97 -5.35
C ASP A 303 15.72 -10.70 -5.02
N THR A 304 16.88 -10.89 -4.41
CA THR A 304 17.71 -9.77 -3.91
C THR A 304 18.72 -9.25 -4.93
N GLN A 305 18.74 -9.81 -6.13
CA GLN A 305 19.74 -9.56 -7.18
C GLN A 305 19.84 -8.08 -7.54
N THR A 306 18.70 -7.39 -7.62
CA THR A 306 18.69 -5.94 -7.86
C THR A 306 19.35 -5.16 -6.72
N LEU A 307 19.06 -5.53 -5.47
CA LEU A 307 19.66 -4.90 -4.28
C LEU A 307 21.17 -5.19 -4.19
N ALA A 308 21.57 -6.42 -4.45
CA ALA A 308 22.95 -6.87 -4.39
C ALA A 308 23.86 -6.12 -5.37
N TYR A 309 23.35 -5.84 -6.58
CA TYR A 309 24.12 -5.17 -7.62
C TYR A 309 23.98 -3.65 -7.60
N TYR A 310 22.75 -3.12 -7.63
CA TYR A 310 22.48 -1.69 -7.82
C TYR A 310 22.30 -0.90 -6.52
N TYR A 311 21.78 -1.53 -5.45
CA TYR A 311 21.32 -0.84 -4.23
C TYR A 311 21.88 -1.45 -2.94
N GLN A 312 23.22 -1.58 -2.88
CA GLN A 312 23.92 -2.29 -1.80
C GLN A 312 23.65 -1.72 -0.40
N THR A 313 23.39 -0.41 -0.30
CA THR A 313 23.02 0.24 0.98
C THR A 313 21.66 -0.24 1.45
N GLN A 314 20.68 -0.29 0.55
CA GLN A 314 19.32 -0.78 0.78
C GLN A 314 19.35 -2.28 1.10
N PHE A 315 20.21 -3.04 0.44
CA PHE A 315 20.43 -4.46 0.77
C PHE A 315 20.89 -4.64 2.22
N ALA A 316 21.83 -3.80 2.66
CA ALA A 316 22.28 -3.79 4.04
C ALA A 316 21.18 -3.33 5.02
N GLN A 317 20.34 -2.38 4.63
CA GLN A 317 19.19 -1.92 5.41
C GLN A 317 18.18 -3.05 5.63
N LEU A 318 17.86 -3.84 4.59
CA LEU A 318 16.95 -4.98 4.69
C LEU A 318 17.39 -5.96 5.79
N TYR A 319 18.61 -6.49 5.71
CA TYR A 319 19.08 -7.45 6.73
C TYR A 319 19.30 -6.82 8.11
N ASN A 320 19.70 -5.54 8.18
CA ASN A 320 19.78 -4.83 9.46
C ASN A 320 18.39 -4.66 10.08
N TRP A 321 17.36 -4.36 9.27
CA TRP A 321 15.99 -4.23 9.73
C TRP A 321 15.48 -5.56 10.28
N ILE A 322 15.71 -6.68 9.57
CA ILE A 322 15.33 -8.02 10.06
C ILE A 322 15.99 -8.26 11.42
N VAL A 323 17.32 -8.11 11.52
CA VAL A 323 18.07 -8.31 12.77
C VAL A 323 17.55 -7.46 13.92
N ASN A 324 17.21 -6.19 13.66
CA ASN A 324 16.70 -5.28 14.68
C ASN A 324 15.26 -5.58 15.11
N ASN A 325 14.52 -6.35 14.31
CA ASN A 325 13.11 -6.67 14.55
C ASN A 325 12.87 -8.13 14.95
N ILE A 326 13.92 -8.96 15.09
CA ILE A 326 13.76 -10.38 15.47
C ILE A 326 12.90 -10.51 16.73
N GLU A 327 13.24 -9.81 17.81
CA GLU A 327 12.49 -9.89 19.07
C GLU A 327 11.13 -9.20 18.99
N SER A 328 11.08 -7.97 18.45
CA SER A 328 9.84 -7.17 18.43
C SER A 328 8.75 -7.73 17.52
N LYS A 329 9.14 -8.41 16.45
CA LYS A 329 8.23 -9.08 15.50
C LYS A 329 8.19 -10.59 15.68
N LYS A 330 8.84 -11.14 16.71
CA LYS A 330 8.87 -12.58 17.02
C LYS A 330 9.26 -13.42 15.79
N ILE A 331 10.33 -13.00 15.10
CA ILE A 331 10.78 -13.65 13.87
C ILE A 331 11.50 -14.93 14.24
N GLU A 332 10.87 -16.06 13.98
CA GLU A 332 11.39 -17.39 14.31
C GLU A 332 12.18 -18.02 13.17
N TYR A 333 12.00 -17.53 11.93
CA TYR A 333 12.72 -18.04 10.75
C TYR A 333 12.82 -16.98 9.65
N VAL A 334 13.94 -16.98 8.90
CA VAL A 334 14.13 -16.15 7.69
C VAL A 334 14.30 -17.03 6.45
N ILE A 335 13.50 -16.84 5.41
CA ILE A 335 13.46 -17.69 4.22
C ILE A 335 13.90 -16.86 3.00
N GLY A 336 15.01 -17.22 2.37
CA GLY A 336 15.48 -16.60 1.13
C GLY A 336 15.06 -17.40 -0.12
N LEU A 337 14.46 -16.73 -1.11
CA LEU A 337 13.86 -17.39 -2.29
C LEU A 337 14.74 -17.42 -3.54
N GLY A 338 16.03 -17.11 -3.42
CA GLY A 338 16.98 -17.19 -4.52
C GLY A 338 17.25 -15.85 -5.19
N ASP A 339 17.95 -15.92 -6.32
CA ASP A 339 18.54 -14.78 -7.02
C ASP A 339 19.21 -13.82 -6.03
N ILE A 340 20.18 -14.36 -5.31
CA ILE A 340 20.95 -13.65 -4.29
C ILE A 340 21.83 -12.58 -4.97
N THR A 341 22.27 -12.83 -6.19
CA THR A 341 23.15 -11.97 -6.99
C THR A 341 22.56 -11.73 -8.38
N ASP A 342 22.97 -10.66 -9.08
CA ASP A 342 22.51 -10.34 -10.45
C ASP A 342 23.54 -10.73 -11.51
N LYS A 343 24.83 -10.57 -11.21
CA LYS A 343 25.92 -10.84 -12.16
C LYS A 343 26.84 -11.98 -11.70
N ASP A 344 26.45 -12.73 -10.68
CA ASP A 344 27.21 -13.84 -10.09
C ASP A 344 28.65 -13.45 -9.71
N THR A 345 28.90 -12.16 -9.40
CA THR A 345 30.28 -11.71 -9.13
C THR A 345 30.71 -12.01 -7.70
N LYS A 346 32.02 -12.22 -7.51
CA LYS A 346 32.61 -12.38 -6.17
C LYS A 346 32.25 -11.24 -5.22
N ALA A 347 32.08 -10.02 -5.73
CA ALA A 347 31.76 -8.84 -4.91
C ALA A 347 30.33 -8.94 -4.35
N GLU A 348 29.35 -9.26 -5.20
CA GLU A 348 27.95 -9.47 -4.79
C GLU A 348 27.85 -10.60 -3.77
N TRP A 349 28.46 -11.76 -4.04
CA TRP A 349 28.46 -12.89 -3.11
C TRP A 349 29.14 -12.57 -1.77
N THR A 350 30.22 -11.79 -1.79
CA THR A 350 30.88 -11.35 -0.55
C THR A 350 29.97 -10.44 0.26
N LEU A 351 29.27 -9.51 -0.39
CA LEU A 351 28.29 -8.64 0.26
C LEU A 351 27.13 -9.46 0.84
N ALA A 352 26.49 -10.30 0.02
CA ALA A 352 25.37 -11.14 0.41
C ALA A 352 25.73 -12.04 1.60
N LYS A 353 26.86 -12.77 1.54
CA LYS A 353 27.35 -13.60 2.65
C LYS A 353 27.52 -12.78 3.94
N ASN A 354 28.14 -11.60 3.86
CA ASN A 354 28.36 -10.75 5.03
C ASN A 354 27.06 -10.23 5.65
N LEU A 355 26.04 -9.96 4.84
CA LEU A 355 24.74 -9.49 5.30
C LEU A 355 23.91 -10.63 5.89
N ILE A 356 23.79 -11.75 5.17
CA ILE A 356 23.03 -12.93 5.60
C ILE A 356 23.63 -13.52 6.89
N LYS A 357 24.96 -13.58 7.01
CA LYS A 357 25.65 -14.09 8.22
C LYS A 357 25.34 -13.28 9.49
N LYS A 358 24.75 -12.09 9.39
CA LYS A 358 24.27 -11.35 10.58
C LYS A 358 23.11 -12.05 11.28
N LEU A 359 22.39 -12.93 10.59
CA LEU A 359 21.31 -13.76 11.15
C LEU A 359 21.86 -14.94 11.96
N SER A 360 23.05 -15.44 11.60
CA SER A 360 23.67 -16.59 12.26
C SER A 360 23.78 -16.39 13.78
N GLY A 361 23.25 -17.35 14.53
CA GLY A 361 23.22 -17.31 16.00
C GLY A 361 22.15 -16.39 16.60
N LYS A 362 21.27 -15.79 15.77
CA LYS A 362 20.15 -14.95 16.21
C LYS A 362 18.80 -15.48 15.78
N VAL A 363 18.68 -15.92 14.53
CA VAL A 363 17.47 -16.52 13.95
C VAL A 363 17.91 -17.53 12.88
N PRO A 364 17.30 -18.73 12.80
CA PRO A 364 17.60 -19.66 11.73
C PRO A 364 17.18 -19.07 10.38
N PHE A 365 17.90 -19.46 9.33
CA PHE A 365 17.60 -19.03 7.97
C PHE A 365 17.86 -20.12 6.97
N SER A 366 17.21 -20.02 5.82
CA SER A 366 17.43 -20.89 4.68
C SER A 366 17.58 -20.08 3.40
N LEU A 367 18.21 -20.69 2.40
CA LEU A 367 18.45 -20.09 1.09
C LEU A 367 18.17 -21.16 0.02
N VAL A 368 17.60 -20.76 -1.09
CA VAL A 368 17.64 -21.51 -2.36
C VAL A 368 18.47 -20.74 -3.37
N ARG A 369 18.94 -21.42 -4.41
CA ARG A 369 19.64 -20.81 -5.53
C ARG A 369 18.63 -20.25 -6.52
N GLY A 370 18.90 -19.09 -7.13
CA GLY A 370 18.16 -18.66 -8.32
C GLY A 370 18.93 -18.84 -9.63
N ASN A 371 18.33 -18.43 -10.75
CA ASN A 371 18.95 -18.58 -12.07
C ASN A 371 20.11 -17.62 -12.31
N HIS A 372 20.23 -16.55 -11.53
CA HIS A 372 21.40 -15.68 -11.54
C HIS A 372 22.56 -16.20 -10.68
N ASP A 373 22.32 -17.20 -9.83
CA ASP A 373 23.29 -17.73 -8.89
C ASP A 373 23.88 -19.05 -9.43
N SER A 374 25.20 -19.09 -9.68
CA SER A 374 25.81 -20.34 -10.13
C SER A 374 26.00 -21.33 -8.98
N VAL A 375 25.93 -22.62 -9.31
CA VAL A 375 26.19 -23.72 -8.35
C VAL A 375 27.58 -23.60 -7.72
N ASP A 376 28.61 -23.25 -8.50
CA ASP A 376 29.98 -23.10 -7.99
C ASP A 376 30.07 -21.97 -6.96
N MET A 377 29.50 -20.80 -7.27
CA MET A 377 29.57 -19.65 -6.39
C MET A 377 28.73 -19.86 -5.12
N MET A 378 27.52 -20.42 -5.23
CA MET A 378 26.72 -20.74 -4.05
C MET A 378 27.45 -21.72 -3.13
N ASN A 379 28.03 -22.81 -3.66
CA ASN A 379 28.81 -23.76 -2.86
C ASN A 379 30.09 -23.14 -2.28
N ARG A 380 30.69 -22.17 -2.95
CA ARG A 380 31.88 -21.47 -2.47
C ARG A 380 31.58 -20.51 -1.31
N PHE A 381 30.46 -19.80 -1.37
CA PHE A 381 30.10 -18.77 -0.38
C PHE A 381 29.25 -19.32 0.76
N PHE A 382 28.40 -20.31 0.48
CA PHE A 382 27.62 -21.05 1.47
C PHE A 382 27.97 -22.54 1.45
N PRO A 383 29.24 -22.92 1.74
CA PRO A 383 29.65 -24.31 1.70
C PRO A 383 28.98 -25.12 2.81
N TYR A 384 28.57 -26.34 2.49
CA TYR A 384 27.98 -27.26 3.47
C TYR A 384 28.92 -27.58 4.65
N SER A 385 30.23 -27.49 4.47
CA SER A 385 31.18 -27.65 5.58
C SER A 385 31.08 -26.54 6.64
N GLU A 386 30.57 -25.36 6.28
CA GLU A 386 30.31 -24.24 7.21
C GLU A 386 28.86 -24.24 7.68
N TYR A 387 27.90 -24.52 6.79
CA TYR A 387 26.46 -24.34 7.04
C TYR A 387 25.65 -25.64 7.21
N GLY A 388 26.22 -26.81 6.94
CA GLY A 388 25.50 -28.08 7.01
C GLY A 388 25.05 -28.47 8.43
N SER A 389 25.68 -27.91 9.46
CA SER A 389 25.23 -28.08 10.85
C SER A 389 23.99 -27.27 11.21
N THR A 390 23.59 -26.31 10.35
CA THR A 390 22.38 -25.50 10.55
C THR A 390 21.15 -26.10 9.86
N VAL A 391 21.30 -27.22 9.15
CA VAL A 391 20.21 -27.93 8.47
C VAL A 391 20.01 -29.31 9.10
N SER A 392 18.85 -29.92 8.89
CA SER A 392 18.57 -31.27 9.39
C SER A 392 19.04 -32.37 8.43
N GLY A 393 19.22 -32.04 7.15
CA GLY A 393 19.85 -32.92 6.18
C GLY A 393 19.95 -32.30 4.79
N SER A 394 20.68 -32.97 3.90
CA SER A 394 20.93 -32.57 2.52
C SER A 394 20.90 -33.81 1.62
N TYR A 395 20.48 -33.64 0.36
CA TYR A 395 20.50 -34.71 -0.63
C TYR A 395 21.94 -35.14 -0.98
N ASP A 396 22.84 -34.18 -1.17
CA ASP A 396 24.17 -34.37 -1.77
C ASP A 396 25.30 -33.73 -0.95
N ASN A 397 25.04 -33.39 0.31
CA ASN A 397 25.95 -32.62 1.17
C ASN A 397 26.34 -31.26 0.56
N THR A 398 25.42 -30.65 -0.17
CA THR A 398 25.47 -29.23 -0.56
C THR A 398 24.33 -28.46 0.10
N MET A 399 24.32 -27.13 -0.05
CA MET A 399 23.21 -26.29 0.39
C MET A 399 22.10 -26.16 -0.67
N LEU A 400 22.22 -26.82 -1.83
CA LEU A 400 21.26 -26.70 -2.93
C LEU A 400 19.91 -27.37 -2.64
N ASN A 401 19.95 -28.55 -2.02
CA ASN A 401 18.77 -29.34 -1.69
C ASN A 401 18.86 -29.79 -0.23
N THR A 402 18.12 -29.13 0.65
CA THR A 402 18.21 -29.33 2.12
C THR A 402 16.84 -29.42 2.75
N TYR A 403 16.77 -29.99 3.95
CA TYR A 403 15.60 -29.84 4.81
C TYR A 403 15.97 -29.43 6.22
N HIS A 404 15.05 -28.71 6.86
CA HIS A 404 15.23 -28.10 8.18
C HIS A 404 14.02 -28.41 9.03
N LYS A 405 14.22 -29.09 10.16
CA LYS A 405 13.17 -29.34 11.14
C LYS A 405 13.31 -28.37 12.29
N PHE A 406 12.22 -27.75 12.66
CA PHE A 406 12.17 -26.83 13.80
C PHE A 406 10.78 -26.84 14.42
N THR A 407 10.67 -26.26 15.61
CA THR A 407 9.43 -26.23 16.38
C THR A 407 9.22 -24.83 16.91
N VAL A 408 8.01 -24.30 16.75
CA VAL A 408 7.60 -23.02 17.31
C VAL A 408 6.37 -23.27 18.16
N GLY A 409 6.45 -22.97 19.46
CA GLY A 409 5.44 -23.43 20.42
C GLY A 409 5.34 -24.96 20.39
N ASP A 410 4.14 -25.48 20.12
CA ASP A 410 3.86 -26.91 19.99
C ASP A 410 3.81 -27.39 18.53
N ILE A 411 4.05 -26.49 17.57
CA ILE A 411 3.91 -26.77 16.12
C ILE A 411 5.25 -27.19 15.54
N LYS A 412 5.28 -28.36 14.91
CA LYS A 412 6.46 -28.86 14.19
C LYS A 412 6.41 -28.41 12.74
N TYR A 413 7.49 -27.81 12.28
CA TYR A 413 7.69 -27.41 10.90
C TYR A 413 8.85 -28.17 10.26
N MET A 414 8.71 -28.44 8.96
CA MET A 414 9.81 -28.93 8.14
C MET A 414 9.89 -28.07 6.88
N LEU A 415 10.96 -27.30 6.74
CA LEU A 415 11.25 -26.55 5.52
C LEU A 415 12.02 -27.47 4.56
N VAL A 416 11.54 -27.64 3.33
CA VAL A 416 12.21 -28.38 2.26
C VAL A 416 12.66 -27.38 1.20
N ASN A 417 13.96 -27.16 1.12
CA ASN A 417 14.59 -26.30 0.12
C ASN A 417 15.00 -27.15 -1.08
N LEU A 418 14.49 -26.82 -2.25
CA LEU A 418 14.84 -27.43 -3.52
C LEU A 418 15.58 -26.40 -4.38
N ASP A 419 16.59 -26.85 -5.11
CA ASP A 419 17.27 -26.03 -6.12
C ASP A 419 16.27 -25.49 -7.15
N MET A 420 16.64 -24.49 -7.96
CA MET A 420 15.73 -23.78 -8.88
C MET A 420 15.07 -24.64 -9.98
N GLY A 421 15.39 -25.93 -10.04
CA GLY A 421 14.89 -26.88 -11.02
C GLY A 421 15.42 -28.26 -10.66
N PRO A 422 14.95 -28.87 -9.55
CA PRO A 422 15.49 -30.11 -9.02
C PRO A 422 15.29 -31.25 -10.03
N ASN A 423 16.23 -32.20 -10.11
CA ASN A 423 16.03 -33.38 -10.95
C ASN A 423 15.09 -34.41 -10.29
N ASN A 424 14.75 -35.48 -11.01
CA ASN A 424 13.83 -36.50 -10.49
C ASN A 424 14.36 -37.19 -9.23
N ASP A 425 15.66 -37.49 -9.14
CA ASP A 425 16.26 -38.14 -7.97
C ASP A 425 16.11 -37.27 -6.71
N VAL A 426 16.25 -35.95 -6.85
CA VAL A 426 16.02 -34.98 -5.77
C VAL A 426 14.54 -34.99 -5.37
N LEU A 427 13.61 -35.02 -6.33
CA LEU A 427 12.17 -35.09 -6.00
C LEU A 427 11.80 -36.42 -5.36
N GLU A 428 12.38 -37.53 -5.76
CA GLU A 428 12.21 -38.84 -5.11
C GLU A 428 12.74 -38.83 -3.68
N TRP A 429 13.90 -38.23 -3.46
CA TRP A 429 14.44 -38.00 -2.12
C TRP A 429 13.52 -37.12 -1.27
N ALA A 430 13.03 -36.01 -1.81
CA ALA A 430 12.11 -35.10 -1.13
C ALA A 430 10.80 -35.82 -0.75
N ASN A 431 10.25 -36.63 -1.66
CA ASN A 431 9.10 -37.48 -1.39
C ASN A 431 9.34 -38.41 -0.19
N LYS A 432 10.51 -39.07 -0.14
CA LYS A 432 10.85 -39.99 0.96
C LYS A 432 10.93 -39.26 2.31
N ILE A 433 11.67 -38.16 2.39
CA ILE A 433 11.86 -37.46 3.66
C ILE A 433 10.57 -36.83 4.19
N VAL A 434 9.66 -36.37 3.33
CA VAL A 434 8.36 -35.85 3.75
C VAL A 434 7.46 -36.98 4.24
N ALA A 435 7.42 -38.12 3.55
CA ALA A 435 6.66 -39.29 3.98
C ALA A 435 7.14 -39.86 5.33
N GLU A 436 8.43 -39.76 5.63
CA GLU A 436 9.01 -40.15 6.93
C GLU A 436 8.72 -39.15 8.06
N ASN A 437 8.10 -38.00 7.78
CA ASN A 437 7.81 -36.94 8.76
C ASN A 437 6.35 -36.45 8.67
N PRO A 438 5.36 -37.35 8.82
CA PRO A 438 3.95 -37.02 8.61
C PRO A 438 3.36 -36.06 9.66
N ASP A 439 4.04 -35.86 10.79
CA ASP A 439 3.65 -34.98 11.90
C ASP A 439 4.22 -33.56 11.80
N HIS A 440 4.90 -33.23 10.70
CA HIS A 440 5.45 -31.89 10.45
C HIS A 440 4.62 -31.16 9.40
N ASN A 441 4.38 -29.87 9.64
CA ASN A 441 3.87 -28.92 8.67
C ASN A 441 4.99 -28.57 7.69
N VAL A 442 4.88 -29.08 6.46
CA VAL A 442 5.93 -28.93 5.46
C VAL A 442 5.74 -27.64 4.66
N ILE A 443 6.77 -26.82 4.64
CA ILE A 443 6.88 -25.64 3.79
C ILE A 443 7.93 -25.97 2.72
N VAL A 444 7.55 -25.87 1.44
CA VAL A 444 8.47 -26.08 0.31
C VAL A 444 8.97 -24.73 -0.17
N THR A 445 10.26 -24.61 -0.43
CA THR A 445 10.85 -23.44 -1.05
C THR A 445 11.65 -23.85 -2.28
N THR A 446 11.44 -23.15 -3.38
CA THR A 446 12.21 -23.29 -4.61
C THR A 446 12.10 -21.99 -5.39
N HIS A 447 13.07 -21.69 -6.24
CA HIS A 447 13.10 -20.40 -6.91
C HIS A 447 12.08 -20.32 -8.06
N VAL A 448 12.04 -21.32 -8.96
CA VAL A 448 11.16 -21.33 -10.14
C VAL A 448 9.95 -22.21 -9.87
N TYR A 449 8.75 -21.63 -9.76
CA TYR A 449 7.54 -22.40 -9.45
C TYR A 449 6.22 -21.80 -9.94
N LEU A 450 5.83 -20.61 -9.47
CA LEU A 450 4.62 -19.92 -9.96
C LEU A 450 4.97 -18.88 -11.03
N TYR A 451 4.00 -18.63 -11.92
CA TYR A 451 3.95 -17.47 -12.81
C TYR A 451 3.04 -16.37 -12.19
N HIS A 452 3.19 -15.12 -12.63
CA HIS A 452 2.49 -13.95 -12.08
C HIS A 452 0.97 -13.99 -12.26
N ASP A 453 0.48 -14.84 -13.17
CA ASP A 453 -0.95 -15.12 -13.35
C ASP A 453 -1.48 -16.21 -12.39
N GLY A 454 -0.62 -16.77 -11.53
CA GLY A 454 -0.93 -17.80 -10.54
C GLY A 454 -0.87 -19.24 -11.10
N THR A 455 -0.58 -19.44 -12.38
CA THR A 455 -0.31 -20.79 -12.91
C THR A 455 1.05 -21.30 -12.41
N THR A 456 1.22 -22.63 -12.39
CA THR A 456 2.55 -23.21 -12.14
C THR A 456 3.33 -23.17 -13.45
N LEU A 457 4.58 -22.70 -13.39
CA LEU A 457 5.44 -22.58 -14.57
C LEU A 457 5.62 -23.94 -15.27
N ASP A 458 5.46 -23.94 -16.59
CA ASP A 458 5.72 -25.07 -17.46
C ASP A 458 6.65 -24.72 -18.64
N GLU A 459 6.98 -25.71 -19.47
CA GLU A 459 7.94 -25.56 -20.57
C GLU A 459 7.54 -24.49 -21.63
N ASN A 460 6.26 -24.12 -21.70
CA ASN A 460 5.73 -23.14 -22.64
C ASN A 460 5.87 -21.71 -22.12
N ASP A 461 6.09 -21.52 -20.83
CA ASP A 461 6.22 -20.21 -20.22
C ASP A 461 7.57 -19.56 -20.53
N ASN A 462 7.68 -18.30 -20.11
CA ASN A 462 8.93 -17.57 -20.14
C ASN A 462 9.83 -18.03 -18.98
N ALA A 463 11.08 -18.33 -19.31
CA ALA A 463 12.12 -18.71 -18.35
C ALA A 463 11.81 -19.88 -17.37
N PRO A 464 11.06 -20.95 -17.74
CA PRO A 464 10.97 -22.14 -16.88
C PRO A 464 12.37 -22.66 -16.50
N ALA A 465 12.45 -23.42 -15.42
CA ALA A 465 13.70 -23.96 -14.91
C ALA A 465 14.46 -24.71 -16.00
N THR A 466 13.78 -25.48 -16.85
CA THR A 466 14.35 -26.16 -18.03
C THR A 466 15.07 -25.22 -19.02
N LYS A 467 14.58 -23.98 -19.19
CA LYS A 467 15.23 -22.94 -20.01
C LYS A 467 16.34 -22.18 -19.26
N CYS A 468 16.36 -22.28 -17.93
CA CYS A 468 17.34 -21.65 -17.05
C CYS A 468 18.46 -22.62 -16.59
N GLY A 469 18.49 -23.85 -17.11
CA GLY A 469 19.51 -24.86 -16.77
C GLY A 469 19.16 -25.77 -15.59
N GLY A 470 17.91 -25.74 -15.14
CA GLY A 470 17.28 -26.72 -14.24
C GLY A 470 16.60 -27.87 -14.98
N TYR A 471 15.91 -28.74 -14.23
CA TYR A 471 15.29 -29.96 -14.76
C TYR A 471 13.76 -29.99 -14.67
N ASN A 472 13.20 -29.96 -13.45
CA ASN A 472 11.75 -29.97 -13.25
C ASN A 472 11.26 -28.55 -12.99
N ASP A 473 10.24 -28.14 -13.73
CA ASP A 473 9.58 -26.84 -13.59
C ASP A 473 8.51 -26.86 -12.48
N GLY A 474 7.82 -25.75 -12.26
CA GLY A 474 6.80 -25.63 -11.20
C GLY A 474 5.69 -26.68 -11.31
N ASP A 475 5.20 -26.94 -12.52
CA ASP A 475 4.18 -27.95 -12.76
C ASP A 475 4.69 -29.38 -12.48
N ASP A 476 5.95 -29.67 -12.83
CA ASP A 476 6.58 -30.95 -12.49
C ASP A 476 6.75 -31.13 -10.98
N ILE A 477 7.21 -30.10 -10.26
CA ILE A 477 7.35 -30.14 -8.80
C ILE A 477 5.99 -30.35 -8.15
N TRP A 478 4.95 -29.66 -8.63
CA TRP A 478 3.57 -29.87 -8.17
C TRP A 478 3.14 -31.32 -8.37
N ASN A 479 3.28 -31.83 -9.59
CA ASN A 479 2.77 -33.14 -10.00
C ASN A 479 3.56 -34.32 -9.41
N LYS A 480 4.88 -34.22 -9.32
CA LYS A 480 5.76 -35.31 -8.90
C LYS A 480 6.00 -35.33 -7.40
N PHE A 481 5.78 -34.22 -6.70
CA PHE A 481 6.08 -34.08 -5.27
C PHE A 481 4.95 -33.41 -4.47
N VAL A 482 4.67 -32.12 -4.66
CA VAL A 482 3.86 -31.33 -3.71
C VAL A 482 2.48 -31.91 -3.50
N LYS A 483 1.74 -32.22 -4.57
CA LYS A 483 0.34 -32.68 -4.47
C LYS A 483 0.19 -34.06 -3.83
N LYS A 484 1.29 -34.82 -3.67
CA LYS A 484 1.28 -36.19 -3.15
C LYS A 484 1.24 -36.27 -1.63
N HIS A 485 1.60 -35.18 -0.93
CA HIS A 485 1.77 -35.20 0.53
C HIS A 485 0.71 -34.38 1.23
N LYS A 486 0.00 -35.02 2.17
CA LYS A 486 -1.07 -34.37 2.95
C LYS A 486 -0.58 -33.26 3.89
N ASN A 487 0.69 -33.31 4.26
CA ASN A 487 1.30 -32.44 5.25
C ASN A 487 2.16 -31.32 4.63
N ILE A 488 2.15 -31.16 3.30
CA ILE A 488 2.64 -29.93 2.66
C ILE A 488 1.53 -28.89 2.71
N VAL A 489 1.83 -27.74 3.32
CA VAL A 489 0.84 -26.70 3.66
C VAL A 489 1.12 -25.40 2.92
N LEU A 490 2.38 -25.16 2.55
CA LEU A 490 2.84 -23.92 1.94
C LEU A 490 3.96 -24.19 0.92
N VAL A 491 3.92 -23.49 -0.22
CA VAL A 491 5.03 -23.38 -1.18
C VAL A 491 5.38 -21.91 -1.37
N LEU A 492 6.67 -21.55 -1.31
CA LEU A 492 7.17 -20.18 -1.51
C LEU A 492 8.17 -20.15 -2.67
N SER A 493 8.01 -19.21 -3.59
CA SER A 493 8.88 -19.04 -4.76
C SER A 493 9.11 -17.60 -5.18
N GLY A 494 10.14 -17.38 -6.02
CA GLY A 494 10.50 -16.10 -6.61
C GLY A 494 10.51 -16.19 -8.14
N HIS A 495 11.55 -15.65 -8.78
CA HIS A 495 11.88 -15.80 -10.22
C HIS A 495 11.04 -14.98 -11.21
N ASP A 496 9.73 -14.88 -11.00
CA ASP A 496 8.83 -14.19 -11.90
C ASP A 496 8.35 -12.84 -11.31
N PRO A 497 8.95 -11.71 -11.73
CA PRO A 497 8.87 -10.45 -11.00
C PRO A 497 7.53 -9.75 -11.15
N TYR A 498 6.88 -9.51 -10.01
CA TYR A 498 5.58 -8.86 -9.92
C TYR A 498 5.49 -7.95 -8.70
N ASP A 499 4.72 -6.86 -8.79
CA ASP A 499 4.54 -5.92 -7.68
C ASP A 499 3.64 -6.49 -6.56
N LYS A 500 2.83 -7.50 -6.89
CA LYS A 500 1.94 -8.17 -5.94
C LYS A 500 2.47 -9.53 -5.52
N ILE A 501 2.19 -9.91 -4.28
CA ILE A 501 2.32 -11.30 -3.84
C ILE A 501 1.19 -12.09 -4.49
N VAL A 502 1.53 -13.00 -5.38
CA VAL A 502 0.54 -13.87 -6.03
C VAL A 502 0.30 -15.06 -5.13
N THR A 503 -0.97 -15.36 -4.86
CA THR A 503 -1.37 -16.50 -4.02
C THR A 503 -2.30 -17.43 -4.77
N LYS A 504 -2.10 -18.73 -4.56
CA LYS A 504 -2.95 -19.79 -5.11
C LYS A 504 -3.14 -20.90 -4.08
N GLN A 505 -4.37 -21.37 -3.96
CA GLN A 505 -4.68 -22.60 -3.23
C GLN A 505 -5.00 -23.71 -4.23
N SER A 506 -4.29 -24.83 -4.11
CA SER A 506 -4.55 -26.03 -4.90
C SER A 506 -4.85 -27.21 -3.99
N LYS A 507 -5.73 -28.11 -4.43
CA LYS A 507 -6.05 -29.34 -3.72
C LYS A 507 -5.05 -30.44 -4.08
N GLY A 508 -4.40 -31.01 -3.07
CA GLY A 508 -3.56 -32.20 -3.20
C GLY A 508 -4.37 -33.49 -3.40
N GLU A 509 -3.69 -34.59 -3.73
CA GLU A 509 -4.29 -35.92 -3.94
C GLU A 509 -4.96 -36.48 -2.68
N ASN A 510 -4.51 -36.06 -1.49
CA ASN A 510 -5.09 -36.43 -0.20
C ASN A 510 -6.22 -35.48 0.25
N GLY A 511 -6.61 -34.54 -0.60
CA GLY A 511 -7.66 -33.56 -0.34
C GLY A 511 -7.25 -32.36 0.51
N ASN A 512 -6.01 -32.31 0.99
CA ASN A 512 -5.43 -31.14 1.66
C ASN A 512 -5.35 -29.93 0.69
N LEU A 513 -5.51 -28.73 1.23
CA LEU A 513 -5.24 -27.50 0.49
C LEU A 513 -3.79 -27.09 0.72
N VAL A 514 -3.10 -26.76 -0.37
CA VAL A 514 -1.74 -26.23 -0.37
C VAL A 514 -1.79 -24.78 -0.84
N THR A 515 -1.41 -23.86 0.04
CA THR A 515 -1.22 -22.46 -0.33
C THR A 515 0.15 -22.32 -1.01
N GLN A 516 0.21 -21.59 -2.11
CA GLN A 516 1.41 -21.34 -2.90
C GLN A 516 1.55 -19.84 -3.10
N MET A 517 2.76 -19.30 -2.90
CA MET A 517 3.03 -17.86 -3.01
C MET A 517 4.23 -17.57 -3.90
N LEU A 518 4.05 -16.60 -4.79
CA LEU A 518 5.12 -15.94 -5.54
C LEU A 518 5.45 -14.61 -4.86
N ILE A 519 6.72 -14.43 -4.47
CA ILE A 519 7.22 -13.22 -3.80
C ILE A 519 8.53 -12.81 -4.49
N ASP A 520 8.42 -11.93 -5.49
CA ASP A 520 9.56 -11.45 -6.28
C ASP A 520 9.54 -9.91 -6.41
N PRO A 521 10.28 -9.18 -5.54
CA PRO A 521 10.36 -7.73 -5.60
C PRO A 521 11.24 -7.17 -6.71
N GLN A 522 11.86 -7.97 -7.59
CA GLN A 522 12.96 -7.51 -8.46
C GLN A 522 12.59 -6.25 -9.27
N HIS A 523 11.41 -6.21 -9.90
CA HIS A 523 10.96 -5.03 -10.63
C HIS A 523 10.66 -3.84 -9.72
N THR A 524 10.02 -4.09 -8.58
CA THR A 524 9.75 -3.06 -7.57
C THR A 524 11.03 -2.42 -7.05
N ASP A 525 12.07 -3.21 -6.78
CA ASP A 525 13.37 -2.69 -6.38
C ASP A 525 14.02 -1.83 -7.48
N LYS A 526 13.89 -2.21 -8.75
CA LYS A 526 14.37 -1.37 -9.87
C LYS A 526 13.59 -0.07 -9.95
N THR A 527 12.27 -0.12 -9.83
CA THR A 527 11.39 1.04 -9.97
C THR A 527 11.57 2.06 -8.85
N TYR A 528 11.73 1.59 -7.60
CA TYR A 528 11.74 2.45 -6.42
C TYR A 528 13.12 2.61 -5.77
N GLY A 529 14.20 2.27 -6.48
CA GLY A 529 15.56 2.56 -6.02
C GLY A 529 16.02 1.67 -4.86
N GLY A 530 15.63 0.40 -4.89
CA GLY A 530 15.83 -0.57 -3.81
C GLY A 530 14.79 -0.39 -2.71
N ALA A 531 13.56 -0.82 -2.97
CA ALA A 531 12.47 -0.81 -2.00
C ALA A 531 12.79 -1.68 -0.77
N GLY A 532 13.58 -2.74 -0.93
CA GLY A 532 13.99 -3.61 0.16
C GLY A 532 12.81 -4.27 0.85
N LEU A 533 11.94 -4.88 0.05
CA LEU A 533 10.70 -5.48 0.52
C LEU A 533 10.92 -6.82 1.22
N VAL A 534 10.20 -7.04 2.31
CA VAL A 534 10.17 -8.30 3.06
C VAL A 534 8.70 -8.69 3.27
N ALA A 535 8.34 -9.90 2.86
CA ALA A 535 7.02 -10.46 3.16
C ALA A 535 7.06 -11.07 4.56
N MET A 536 6.35 -10.46 5.49
CA MET A 536 6.18 -10.96 6.85
C MET A 536 4.96 -11.86 6.89
N LEU A 537 5.15 -13.09 7.37
CA LEU A 537 4.08 -14.06 7.62
C LEU A 537 3.86 -14.15 9.13
N TYR A 538 2.76 -13.58 9.63
CA TYR A 538 2.41 -13.54 11.04
C TYR A 538 1.42 -14.65 11.38
N PHE A 539 1.86 -15.61 12.20
CA PHE A 539 1.09 -16.81 12.51
C PHE A 539 0.31 -16.64 13.81
N SER A 540 -0.93 -17.13 13.80
CA SER A 540 -1.72 -17.43 15.00
C SER A 540 -1.04 -18.48 15.91
N GLU A 541 -1.52 -18.63 17.14
CA GLU A 541 -0.92 -19.55 18.14
C GLU A 541 -0.94 -21.02 17.71
N ASP A 542 -2.00 -21.45 17.01
CA ASP A 542 -2.10 -22.79 16.42
C ASP A 542 -1.48 -22.90 15.01
N GLY A 543 -0.97 -21.77 14.49
CA GLY A 543 -0.34 -21.65 13.18
C GLY A 543 -1.28 -21.82 11.99
N SER A 544 -2.59 -21.95 12.21
CA SER A 544 -3.58 -22.21 11.16
C SER A 544 -3.96 -20.97 10.36
N HIS A 545 -3.86 -19.79 10.98
CA HIS A 545 -4.03 -18.50 10.33
C HIS A 545 -2.70 -17.76 10.15
N ILE A 546 -2.53 -17.13 8.99
CA ILE A 546 -1.38 -16.28 8.64
C ILE A 546 -1.86 -14.92 8.14
N ASP A 547 -1.50 -13.85 8.83
CA ASP A 547 -1.55 -12.49 8.28
C ASP A 547 -0.26 -12.20 7.49
N VAL A 548 -0.41 -11.75 6.26
CA VAL A 548 0.68 -11.37 5.36
C VAL A 548 0.80 -9.86 5.31
N GLU A 549 2.01 -9.34 5.54
CA GLU A 549 2.34 -7.94 5.29
C GLU A 549 3.57 -7.83 4.41
N TYR A 550 3.49 -7.05 3.32
CA TYR A 550 4.64 -6.77 2.47
C TYR A 550 5.22 -5.39 2.78
N ILE A 551 6.38 -5.37 3.44
CA ILE A 551 6.92 -4.19 4.10
C ILE A 551 8.23 -3.75 3.44
N SER A 552 8.33 -2.46 3.08
CA SER A 552 9.61 -1.87 2.70
C SER A 552 10.42 -1.54 3.95
N THR A 553 11.53 -2.25 4.10
CA THR A 553 12.50 -2.02 5.18
C THR A 553 13.28 -0.71 5.04
N VAL A 554 13.26 -0.14 3.84
CA VAL A 554 13.94 1.12 3.47
C VAL A 554 13.02 2.33 3.71
N ASN A 555 11.78 2.25 3.25
CA ASN A 555 10.80 3.34 3.36
C ASN A 555 10.02 3.31 4.67
N ASN A 556 10.10 2.19 5.42
CA ASN A 556 9.31 1.95 6.63
C ASN A 556 7.80 2.14 6.38
N ALA A 557 7.32 1.56 5.28
CA ALA A 557 5.94 1.62 4.81
C ALA A 557 5.52 0.27 4.23
N TYR A 558 4.21 0.02 4.17
CA TYR A 558 3.64 -1.15 3.53
C TYR A 558 3.50 -0.89 2.03
N PHE A 559 3.62 -1.94 1.22
CA PHE A 559 3.61 -1.84 -0.24
C PHE A 559 2.37 -2.50 -0.84
N LEU A 560 1.50 -1.68 -1.44
CA LEU A 560 0.19 -2.01 -2.00
C LEU A 560 -0.80 -2.59 -0.96
N GLU A 561 -2.08 -2.20 -1.08
CA GLU A 561 -3.12 -2.67 -0.16
C GLU A 561 -3.43 -4.16 -0.40
N GLU A 562 -3.34 -4.60 -1.65
CA GLU A 562 -3.57 -5.98 -2.08
C GLU A 562 -2.54 -6.98 -1.53
N ASN A 563 -1.38 -6.50 -1.07
CA ASN A 563 -0.33 -7.33 -0.47
C ASN A 563 -0.48 -7.47 1.05
N GLN A 564 -1.56 -6.93 1.63
CA GLN A 564 -1.85 -7.02 3.05
C GLN A 564 -3.13 -7.83 3.24
N PHE A 565 -3.00 -9.12 3.56
CA PHE A 565 -4.14 -10.04 3.56
C PHE A 565 -3.92 -11.20 4.55
N GLY A 566 -5.01 -11.79 5.02
CA GLY A 566 -4.98 -13.00 5.85
C GLY A 566 -5.29 -14.25 5.04
N ILE A 567 -4.69 -15.38 5.40
CA ILE A 567 -4.98 -16.70 4.83
C ILE A 567 -5.07 -17.75 5.92
N ASP A 568 -5.87 -18.78 5.66
CA ASP A 568 -5.88 -20.00 6.48
C ASP A 568 -5.11 -21.11 5.76
N ILE A 569 -4.30 -21.86 6.52
CA ILE A 569 -3.59 -23.04 6.07
C ILE A 569 -3.99 -24.25 6.92
N ALA A 570 -3.99 -25.42 6.29
CA ALA A 570 -4.25 -26.67 7.01
C ALA A 570 -3.02 -27.04 7.84
N VAL A 571 -3.08 -26.87 9.17
CA VAL A 571 -2.02 -27.33 10.07
C VAL A 571 -2.28 -28.79 10.43
N VAL A 572 -1.27 -29.64 10.24
CA VAL A 572 -1.30 -31.03 10.68
C VAL A 572 -1.24 -31.04 12.20
N ASP A 573 -2.32 -31.53 12.82
CA ASP A 573 -2.43 -31.70 14.26
C ASP A 573 -1.48 -32.83 14.72
N ALA A 574 -0.48 -32.47 15.52
CA ALA A 574 0.48 -33.42 16.11
C ALA A 574 -0.18 -34.41 17.09
N SER A 575 -1.43 -34.18 17.50
CA SER A 575 -2.21 -35.05 18.38
C SER A 575 -3.12 -36.05 17.64
N ALA A 576 -3.32 -35.88 16.33
CA ALA A 576 -4.15 -36.78 15.54
C ALA A 576 -3.40 -38.09 15.24
N THR A 577 -3.77 -39.18 15.92
CA THR A 577 -3.33 -40.54 15.56
C THR A 577 -3.74 -40.88 14.13
N PRO A 578 -2.88 -41.55 13.33
CA PRO A 578 -3.27 -41.94 11.97
C PRO A 578 -4.43 -42.94 12.04
N GLU A 579 -5.62 -42.54 11.56
CA GLU A 579 -6.69 -43.49 11.29
C GLU A 579 -6.21 -44.43 10.17
N THR A 580 -6.19 -45.72 10.48
CA THR A 580 -5.95 -46.79 9.52
C THR A 580 -7.30 -47.35 9.11
N ASP A 581 -7.96 -46.69 8.16
CA ASP A 581 -9.18 -47.25 7.59
C ASP A 581 -8.82 -48.40 6.62
N PRO A 582 -9.41 -49.61 6.78
CA PRO A 582 -9.19 -50.71 5.86
C PRO A 582 -9.80 -50.38 4.49
N ILE A 583 -9.02 -50.58 3.43
CA ILE A 583 -9.49 -50.49 2.05
C ILE A 583 -10.53 -51.60 1.82
N GLU A 584 -11.81 -51.26 1.81
CA GLU A 584 -12.86 -52.13 1.27
C GLU A 584 -12.84 -52.02 -0.26
N SER A 585 -12.42 -53.10 -0.92
CA SER A 585 -12.44 -53.22 -2.37
C SER A 585 -13.87 -53.49 -2.85
N THR A 586 -14.42 -52.58 -3.67
CA THR A 586 -15.61 -52.86 -4.47
C THR A 586 -15.27 -52.73 -5.96
N PRO A 587 -15.69 -53.68 -6.83
CA PRO A 587 -15.32 -53.67 -8.24
C PRO A 587 -16.18 -52.69 -9.05
N VAL A 588 -15.53 -52.08 -10.04
CA VAL A 588 -16.14 -51.24 -11.09
C VAL A 588 -17.03 -52.09 -11.99
N GLU A 589 -18.27 -51.63 -12.21
CA GLU A 589 -19.13 -52.14 -13.28
C GLU A 589 -19.50 -51.01 -14.25
N SER A 590 -19.44 -51.37 -15.53
CA SER A 590 -19.49 -50.55 -16.74
C SER A 590 -20.84 -49.92 -17.04
N THR A 591 -20.83 -48.70 -17.60
CA THR A 591 -21.96 -48.13 -18.36
C THR A 591 -22.19 -48.88 -19.70
N PRO A 592 -23.41 -48.82 -20.27
CA PRO A 592 -23.57 -47.89 -21.40
C PRO A 592 -24.99 -47.28 -21.61
N SER A 593 -24.94 -46.03 -22.12
CA SER A 593 -25.70 -45.40 -23.22
C SER A 593 -27.25 -45.30 -23.30
N GLU A 594 -27.65 -44.19 -23.95
CA GLU A 594 -28.93 -43.84 -24.63
C GLU A 594 -30.06 -43.26 -23.75
N SER A 595 -30.89 -42.30 -24.19
CA SER A 595 -30.91 -41.33 -25.30
C SER A 595 -32.06 -40.33 -25.02
N ASP A 596 -32.07 -39.21 -25.78
CA ASP A 596 -33.22 -38.40 -26.20
C ASP A 596 -34.14 -37.71 -25.18
N SER A 597 -34.19 -36.37 -25.21
CA SER A 597 -35.15 -35.62 -26.05
C SER A 597 -35.41 -34.18 -25.56
N GLU A 598 -35.65 -33.31 -26.55
CA GLU A 598 -36.01 -31.89 -26.49
C GLU A 598 -37.19 -31.55 -25.55
N SER A 599 -37.19 -30.33 -24.98
CA SER A 599 -37.98 -29.21 -25.53
C SER A 599 -38.39 -28.15 -24.48
N THR A 600 -38.41 -26.89 -24.95
CA THR A 600 -39.22 -25.72 -24.52
C THR A 600 -38.85 -24.91 -23.25
N GLU A 601 -38.31 -23.71 -23.50
CA GLU A 601 -38.55 -22.43 -22.80
C GLU A 601 -39.99 -21.89 -23.06
N PRO A 602 -40.42 -20.71 -22.56
CA PRO A 602 -40.27 -20.07 -21.24
C PRO A 602 -41.60 -19.44 -20.73
N THR A 603 -41.71 -19.06 -19.45
CA THR A 603 -42.63 -18.00 -18.96
C THR A 603 -42.18 -17.56 -17.55
N GLU A 604 -41.75 -16.32 -17.32
CA GLU A 604 -42.49 -15.05 -17.17
C GLU A 604 -42.80 -14.69 -15.70
N SER A 605 -42.22 -13.55 -15.31
CA SER A 605 -42.67 -12.54 -14.33
C SER A 605 -43.17 -12.95 -12.94
N ASN A 606 -42.50 -12.37 -11.92
CA ASN A 606 -43.20 -11.54 -10.94
C ASN A 606 -42.29 -10.45 -10.35
N LYS A 607 -42.72 -9.19 -10.53
CA LYS A 607 -42.54 -8.07 -9.59
C LYS A 607 -43.37 -8.39 -8.33
N THR A 608 -43.24 -7.83 -7.13
CA THR A 608 -42.71 -6.59 -6.52
C THR A 608 -42.26 -7.01 -5.10
N ASP A 609 -41.41 -6.26 -4.38
CA ASP A 609 -41.89 -5.25 -3.43
C ASP A 609 -40.72 -4.41 -2.89
N ASP A 610 -41.07 -3.15 -2.66
CA ASP A 610 -40.28 -2.04 -2.15
C ASP A 610 -39.74 -2.27 -0.73
N GLU A 611 -38.45 -1.98 -0.51
CA GLU A 611 -37.97 -1.50 0.78
C GLU A 611 -37.09 -0.25 0.59
N LYS A 612 -37.69 0.91 0.86
CA LYS A 612 -36.98 2.16 1.17
C LYS A 612 -36.18 1.96 2.46
N SER A 613 -34.87 2.17 2.40
CA SER A 613 -34.08 2.44 3.60
C SER A 613 -33.66 3.91 3.62
N ASP A 614 -34.40 4.69 4.42
CA ASP A 614 -33.94 5.97 4.95
C ASP A 614 -32.84 5.69 5.98
N LYS A 615 -31.58 5.96 5.64
CA LYS A 615 -30.48 6.09 6.62
C LYS A 615 -29.45 7.11 6.12
N ASP A 616 -29.68 8.38 6.44
CA ASP A 616 -28.58 9.30 6.72
C ASP A 616 -29.11 10.56 7.43
N GLU A 617 -29.34 10.48 8.75
CA GLU A 617 -29.49 11.68 9.59
C GLU A 617 -29.21 11.46 11.09
N SER A 618 -28.62 10.33 11.52
CA SER A 618 -28.46 10.03 12.96
C SER A 618 -27.10 10.36 13.58
N SER A 619 -26.05 10.68 12.80
CA SER A 619 -24.70 10.83 13.37
C SER A 619 -24.48 12.17 14.10
N GLY A 620 -25.12 13.26 13.65
CA GLY A 620 -25.04 14.58 14.29
C GLY A 620 -25.89 14.71 15.57
N ALA A 621 -27.03 14.02 15.61
CA ALA A 621 -27.93 14.04 16.76
C ALA A 621 -27.33 13.28 17.96
N ILE A 622 -26.64 12.15 17.72
CA ILE A 622 -26.05 11.33 18.79
C ILE A 622 -24.90 12.07 19.50
N ILE A 623 -24.06 12.80 18.78
CA ILE A 623 -22.95 13.56 19.38
C ILE A 623 -23.49 14.72 20.23
N THR A 624 -24.54 15.39 19.76
CA THR A 624 -25.18 16.50 20.48
C THR A 624 -25.85 16.02 21.78
N ILE A 625 -26.50 14.85 21.75
CA ILE A 625 -27.13 14.23 22.93
C ILE A 625 -26.08 13.81 23.96
N CYS A 626 -24.94 13.24 23.53
CA CYS A 626 -23.85 12.85 24.43
C CYS A 626 -23.20 14.05 25.16
N ILE A 627 -23.03 15.19 24.46
CA ILE A 627 -22.49 16.41 25.06
C ILE A 627 -23.46 17.00 26.09
N ILE A 628 -24.76 17.04 25.77
CA ILE A 628 -25.80 17.53 26.70
C ILE A 628 -25.89 16.62 27.93
N ALA A 629 -25.84 15.30 27.76
CA ALA A 629 -25.83 14.35 28.88
C ALA A 629 -24.61 14.54 29.79
N GLY A 630 -23.42 14.76 29.23
CA GLY A 630 -22.20 15.06 29.98
C GLY A 630 -22.32 16.34 30.83
N ILE A 631 -22.89 17.40 30.25
CA ILE A 631 -23.11 18.68 30.96
C ILE A 631 -24.11 18.50 32.12
N VAL A 632 -25.19 17.75 31.92
CA VAL A 632 -26.20 17.48 32.95
C VAL A 632 -25.60 16.69 34.14
N VAL A 633 -24.73 15.71 33.86
CA VAL A 633 -24.05 14.93 34.91
C VAL A 633 -23.10 15.81 35.74
N VAL A 634 -22.34 16.70 35.09
CA VAL A 634 -21.45 17.64 35.80
C VAL A 634 -22.25 18.61 36.67
N ILE A 635 -23.37 19.14 36.16
CA ILE A 635 -24.26 20.01 36.94
C ILE A 635 -24.85 19.27 38.14
N ALA A 636 -25.26 18.01 37.98
CA ALA A 636 -25.81 17.19 39.06
C ALA A 636 -24.75 16.90 40.15
N ILE A 637 -23.51 16.62 39.77
CA ILE A 637 -22.40 16.39 40.71
C ILE A 637 -22.08 17.66 41.49
N VAL A 638 -22.04 18.82 40.82
CA VAL A 638 -21.80 20.11 41.47
C VAL A 638 -22.94 20.48 42.42
N ALA A 639 -24.19 20.28 42.01
CA ALA A 639 -25.36 20.48 42.86
C ALA A 639 -25.33 19.58 44.11
N ALA A 640 -24.95 18.30 43.95
CA ALA A 640 -24.81 17.37 45.06
C ALA A 640 -23.70 17.80 46.05
N ILE A 641 -22.56 18.30 45.55
CA ILE A 641 -21.46 18.81 46.39
C ILE A 641 -21.88 20.08 47.16
N VAL A 642 -22.63 20.98 46.51
CA VAL A 642 -23.16 22.20 47.14
C VAL A 642 -24.22 21.88 48.20
N LEU A 643 -25.10 20.92 47.94
CA LEU A 643 -26.12 20.48 48.90
C LEU A 643 -25.50 19.72 50.09
N LYS A 644 -24.44 18.94 49.87
CA LYS A 644 -23.70 18.23 50.95
C LYS A 644 -22.95 19.20 51.87
N LYS A 645 -22.58 20.39 51.40
CA LYS A 645 -22.00 21.49 52.20
C LYS A 645 -23.03 22.32 52.98
N LYS A 646 -24.33 22.22 52.67
CA LYS A 646 -25.40 22.87 53.46
C LYS A 646 -25.94 22.03 54.61
N LYS A 647 -25.56 20.74 54.71
CA LYS A 647 -25.96 19.81 55.77
C LYS A 647 -24.82 19.43 56.75
N LYS A 648 -23.73 20.20 56.78
CA LYS A 648 -22.66 20.08 57.79
C LYS A 648 -22.39 21.41 58.45
#